data_AF-A0A2S3ZX51-F1
#
_entry.id   AF-A0A2S3ZX51-F1
#
_cell.length_a   1.000
_cell.length_b   1.000
_cell.length_c   1.000
_cell.angle_alpha   90.00
_cell.angle_beta   90.00
_cell.angle_gamma   90.00
#
_symmetry.space_group_name_H-M   'P 1'
#
loop_
_entity.id
_entity.type
_entity.pdbx_description
1 polymer ?
#
loop_
_entity_poly.entity_id
_entity_poly.type
_entity_poly.pdbx_seq_one_letter_code
_entity_poly.pdbx_strand_id
1 'polypeptide(L)'
;MCGIAGYYGYGADETLLQEMNACIVHRGPDGEGIYTHGNVGLAHRRLSIIDVAHGQEPMYSADGETVLIYNGEVYNYLDLRAELEALGRTFSTKSDTEVVLQSYEEWGDAAFDKFNGMFGFAIHDRKNNRLVLARDHFGIKPLYYATAGTAQAPTLLFGSEIKPLLAANKIETGVNERILYRYLQFRIHDDESATFFDGVQKLMPGEKLVVNTVDSEAGPAGTVTISSYTRFKEELAELAKIETPYSKAVIDEYRERFTEGVRLRLQSEVPVGTALSGGLDSSAVVVTINKLMQEKAAATDSLGAQQQTFSAVFPNSLNDEEKYADAVLARCEGNVISHKIRPQATEFVEDLEDFVRTMEEPIISSGPYAQYQVMREASKHVTVLLDGQGADEMMAGYIPYYFAYLRQLKKNGQNAKLAKELVSSSDILFRLARFRIQGALTFKKAAGITPLLNKKFTAAHKGETFSNIPDNLKLRLIDDLFHKSLPAVLRYEDKNTMRFSLEGRVPFLDKEVVKFLFSLDDESIIKGGWNKRILRDATRELLPEMISNRRNKIGFTTPEAEWFGLMQEKIYEIFLSSSFGSRPYWNQDAVIYAFEEYLSGKSAGSTMVFWRLINTELWLREFFDQPEVKAGIEGKSDYIPNADKNLDITVPDNAGTFRRYPLRTEVFYKETDFDPAVMTYVKRYFDGLPTAGGDHGEATADTPWYLFVSEKIVAMTQGRSIPVWDIKVSNAARIFSKFVTRNPGGIGLASPWSMQLAIDEVGLPKIMYASARSVIGKLQGKSGVFYEVVGHNINAIDGAAGYQVGTSTHSVKYAPIDPDGVAARLSALVRATVPAEFAATFAGTAIMDANDLGVVALGHDTALPKAVLENIFRDNPQGQTTETTPMSLVFTQK
;
A
#
# COMPACT_ATOMS: atom_id res chain seq x y z
N MET A 1 23.01 -7.91 -1.98
CA MET A 1 21.88 -7.13 -2.53
C MET A 1 21.98 -5.67 -2.15
N CYS A 2 21.60 -4.76 -3.04
CA CYS A 2 22.02 -3.38 -2.87
C CYS A 2 20.87 -2.40 -3.20
N GLY A 3 21.13 -1.13 -2.94
CA GLY A 3 20.40 -0.03 -3.54
C GLY A 3 21.28 0.66 -4.56
N ILE A 4 20.74 0.96 -5.74
CA ILE A 4 21.41 1.82 -6.72
C ILE A 4 20.53 3.02 -7.03
N ALA A 5 21.16 4.16 -7.24
CA ALA A 5 20.53 5.39 -7.70
C ALA A 5 21.54 6.19 -8.53
N GLY A 6 21.06 7.07 -9.39
CA GLY A 6 21.97 7.93 -10.14
C GLY A 6 21.27 8.78 -11.18
N TYR A 7 22.07 9.51 -11.93
CA TYR A 7 21.57 10.44 -12.93
C TYR A 7 22.51 10.65 -14.11
N TYR A 8 21.93 11.27 -15.15
CA TYR A 8 22.65 11.97 -16.21
C TYR A 8 22.11 13.40 -16.36
N GLY A 9 23.01 14.37 -16.61
CA GLY A 9 22.65 15.71 -17.09
C GLY A 9 22.48 16.78 -16.00
N TYR A 10 22.89 16.49 -14.75
CA TYR A 10 22.83 17.43 -13.63
C TYR A 10 24.21 17.95 -13.17
N GLY A 11 25.25 17.75 -13.98
CA GLY A 11 26.64 18.03 -13.58
C GLY A 11 27.11 17.13 -12.44
N ALA A 12 28.19 17.52 -11.75
CA ALA A 12 28.70 16.81 -10.57
C ALA A 12 27.97 17.24 -9.30
N ASP A 13 26.64 17.05 -9.27
CA ASP A 13 25.78 17.35 -8.11
C ASP A 13 25.79 16.17 -7.12
N GLU A 14 26.74 16.19 -6.17
CA GLU A 14 26.81 15.19 -5.10
C GLU A 14 25.66 15.30 -4.10
N THR A 15 25.10 16.50 -3.90
CA THR A 15 24.00 16.71 -2.94
C THR A 15 22.75 15.97 -3.40
N LEU A 16 22.43 16.11 -4.69
CA LEU A 16 21.35 15.34 -5.32
C LEU A 16 21.56 13.82 -5.16
N LEU A 17 22.78 13.32 -5.38
CA LEU A 17 23.06 11.90 -5.17
C LEU A 17 22.88 11.47 -3.71
N GLN A 18 23.31 12.29 -2.75
CA GLN A 18 23.13 11.99 -1.32
C GLN A 18 21.65 11.92 -0.95
N GLU A 19 20.82 12.84 -1.44
CA GLU A 19 19.37 12.84 -1.24
C GLU A 19 18.73 11.55 -1.82
N MET A 20 19.06 11.21 -3.07
CA MET A 20 18.60 9.98 -3.71
C MET A 20 19.05 8.73 -2.94
N ASN A 21 20.31 8.70 -2.48
CA ASN A 21 20.93 7.58 -1.78
C ASN A 21 20.36 7.37 -0.37
N ALA A 22 19.89 8.43 0.29
CA ALA A 22 19.27 8.37 1.61
C ALA A 22 17.92 7.62 1.58
N CYS A 23 17.20 7.65 0.45
CA CYS A 23 15.89 7.00 0.32
C CYS A 23 15.95 5.46 0.24
N ILE A 24 17.13 4.88 0.05
CA ILE A 24 17.36 3.45 -0.21
C ILE A 24 18.31 2.79 0.80
N VAL A 25 18.58 3.43 1.95
CA VAL A 25 19.44 2.90 3.02
C VAL A 25 18.99 1.50 3.46
N HIS A 26 17.67 1.26 3.56
CA HIS A 26 17.11 -0.03 3.98
C HIS A 26 17.55 -1.20 3.09
N ARG A 27 17.88 -0.96 1.81
CA ARG A 27 18.31 -2.00 0.88
C ARG A 27 19.76 -2.45 1.10
N GLY A 28 20.58 -1.62 1.74
CA GLY A 28 22.01 -1.85 1.87
C GLY A 28 22.61 -1.03 3.02
N PRO A 29 22.43 -1.49 4.27
CA PRO A 29 22.86 -0.77 5.46
C PRO A 29 24.37 -0.89 5.75
N ASP A 30 25.09 -1.82 5.12
CA ASP A 30 26.47 -2.17 5.48
C ASP A 30 27.52 -1.23 4.89
N GLY A 31 27.17 -0.51 3.81
CA GLY A 31 28.10 0.39 3.14
C GLY A 31 27.42 1.35 2.18
N GLU A 32 28.13 2.41 1.83
CA GLU A 32 27.68 3.40 0.85
C GLU A 32 28.84 3.84 -0.04
N GLY A 33 28.50 4.30 -1.24
CA GLY A 33 29.48 4.88 -2.15
C GLY A 33 28.82 5.81 -3.17
N ILE A 34 29.57 6.85 -3.57
CA ILE A 34 29.14 7.85 -4.54
C ILE A 34 30.26 8.04 -5.56
N TYR A 35 29.87 8.27 -6.80
CA TYR A 35 30.76 8.62 -7.89
C TYR A 35 30.11 9.72 -8.75
N THR A 36 30.89 10.74 -9.09
CA THR A 36 30.48 11.79 -10.03
C THR A 36 31.57 12.05 -11.05
N HIS A 37 31.21 12.13 -12.32
CA HIS A 37 32.12 12.55 -13.38
C HIS A 37 31.36 13.21 -14.53
N GLY A 38 31.70 14.47 -14.82
CA GLY A 38 31.02 15.25 -15.85
C GLY A 38 29.52 15.37 -15.53
N ASN A 39 28.69 14.78 -16.40
CA ASN A 39 27.23 14.78 -16.25
C ASN A 39 26.67 13.50 -15.62
N VAL A 40 27.52 12.53 -15.25
CA VAL A 40 27.10 11.24 -14.71
C VAL A 40 27.32 11.21 -13.20
N GLY A 41 26.28 10.82 -12.48
CA GLY A 41 26.31 10.58 -11.04
C GLY A 41 25.80 9.18 -10.71
N LEU A 42 26.52 8.44 -9.87
CA LEU A 42 26.21 7.09 -9.42
C LEU A 42 26.25 7.03 -7.89
N ALA A 43 25.25 6.42 -7.28
CA ALA A 43 25.16 6.21 -5.84
C ALA A 43 24.76 4.76 -5.52
N HIS A 44 25.37 4.22 -4.48
CA HIS A 44 25.23 2.82 -4.09
C HIS A 44 25.06 2.64 -2.57
N ARG A 45 24.21 1.68 -2.19
CA ARG A 45 24.02 1.15 -0.82
C ARG A 45 24.28 -0.34 -0.82
N ARG A 46 25.16 -0.83 0.04
CA ARG A 46 25.63 -2.23 0.04
C ARG A 46 24.97 -3.05 1.15
N LEU A 47 24.38 -4.19 0.81
CA LEU A 47 24.25 -5.34 1.73
C LEU A 47 25.33 -6.35 1.34
N SER A 48 26.26 -6.61 2.24
CA SER A 48 27.49 -7.35 1.97
C SER A 48 27.23 -8.86 2.11
N ILE A 49 27.29 -9.62 1.00
CA ILE A 49 26.97 -11.06 0.97
C ILE A 49 28.13 -11.91 0.44
N ILE A 50 28.76 -11.51 -0.66
CA ILE A 50 29.95 -12.15 -1.23
C ILE A 50 31.12 -11.17 -1.20
N ASP A 51 32.28 -11.66 -0.78
CA ASP A 51 33.49 -10.89 -0.54
C ASP A 51 33.21 -9.67 0.33
N VAL A 52 32.72 -9.93 1.55
CA VAL A 52 32.30 -8.89 2.51
C VAL A 52 33.41 -7.86 2.71
N ALA A 53 34.67 -8.29 2.68
CA ALA A 53 35.82 -7.44 2.93
C ALA A 53 36.25 -6.55 1.75
N HIS A 54 36.03 -6.93 0.49
CA HIS A 54 36.63 -6.22 -0.66
C HIS A 54 35.67 -5.87 -1.81
N GLY A 55 34.40 -6.30 -1.75
CA GLY A 55 33.40 -5.98 -2.77
C GLY A 55 32.74 -4.60 -2.61
N GLN A 56 33.47 -3.55 -2.17
CA GLN A 56 32.90 -2.21 -2.05
C GLN A 56 32.60 -1.61 -3.43
N GLU A 57 31.55 -0.78 -3.49
CA GLU A 57 31.09 -0.15 -4.73
C GLU A 57 30.81 1.34 -4.53
N PRO A 58 30.97 2.20 -5.56
CA PRO A 58 31.23 1.87 -6.97
C PRO A 58 32.55 1.14 -7.23
N MET A 59 32.50 0.12 -8.08
CA MET A 59 33.68 -0.67 -8.46
C MET A 59 34.31 -0.10 -9.73
N TYR A 60 35.64 0.02 -9.73
CA TYR A 60 36.41 0.63 -10.82
C TYR A 60 37.19 -0.43 -11.58
N SER A 61 37.30 -0.27 -12.90
CA SER A 61 38.24 -1.05 -13.71
C SER A 61 39.67 -0.73 -13.29
N ALA A 62 40.61 -1.61 -13.69
CA ALA A 62 42.03 -1.43 -13.35
C ALA A 62 42.63 -0.11 -13.89
N ASP A 63 42.10 0.41 -14.99
CA ASP A 63 42.47 1.71 -15.57
C ASP A 63 41.61 2.89 -15.08
N GLY A 64 40.54 2.64 -14.31
CA GLY A 64 39.61 3.64 -13.80
C GLY A 64 38.68 4.27 -14.85
N GLU A 65 38.64 3.74 -16.07
CA GLU A 65 37.81 4.26 -17.17
C GLU A 65 36.39 3.67 -17.18
N THR A 66 36.16 2.55 -16.50
CA THR A 66 34.84 1.93 -16.33
C THR A 66 34.47 1.88 -14.86
N VAL A 67 33.26 2.34 -14.53
CA VAL A 67 32.74 2.35 -13.15
C VAL A 67 31.40 1.64 -13.09
N LEU A 68 31.24 0.68 -12.19
CA LEU A 68 30.04 -0.13 -11.99
C LEU A 68 29.41 0.16 -10.63
N ILE A 69 28.08 0.32 -10.59
CA ILE A 69 27.27 0.11 -9.40
C ILE A 69 26.25 -1.00 -9.66
N TYR A 70 26.07 -1.89 -8.71
CA TYR A 70 25.43 -3.18 -8.92
C TYR A 70 24.46 -3.52 -7.79
N ASN A 71 23.25 -3.88 -8.18
CA ASN A 71 22.25 -4.46 -7.31
C ASN A 71 21.83 -5.85 -7.81
N GLY A 72 22.43 -6.90 -7.27
CA GLY A 72 22.10 -8.26 -7.67
C GLY A 72 23.10 -9.31 -7.24
N GLU A 73 23.02 -10.46 -7.92
CA GLU A 73 23.97 -11.58 -7.84
C GLU A 73 24.03 -12.30 -9.21
N VAL A 74 25.24 -12.59 -9.72
CA VAL A 74 25.46 -13.45 -10.90
C VAL A 74 25.93 -14.83 -10.43
N TYR A 75 25.01 -15.78 -10.36
CA TYR A 75 25.28 -17.09 -9.75
C TYR A 75 26.30 -17.95 -10.50
N ASN A 76 26.50 -17.74 -11.81
CA ASN A 76 27.53 -18.41 -12.59
C ASN A 76 28.86 -17.63 -12.65
N TYR A 77 29.12 -16.70 -11.73
CA TYR A 77 30.34 -15.89 -11.73
C TYR A 77 31.62 -16.73 -11.67
N LEU A 78 31.62 -17.89 -11.01
CA LEU A 78 32.80 -18.77 -10.96
C LEU A 78 33.13 -19.36 -12.34
N ASP A 79 32.12 -19.74 -13.11
CA ASP A 79 32.31 -20.27 -14.47
C ASP A 79 32.78 -19.14 -15.41
N LEU A 80 32.18 -17.96 -15.30
CA LEU A 80 32.58 -16.78 -16.07
C LEU A 80 33.99 -16.30 -15.72
N ARG A 81 34.36 -16.36 -14.43
CA ARG A 81 35.71 -16.07 -13.97
C ARG A 81 36.72 -17.00 -14.62
N ALA A 82 36.44 -18.31 -14.63
CA ALA A 82 37.32 -19.28 -15.29
C ALA A 82 37.44 -19.02 -16.81
N GLU A 83 36.34 -18.65 -17.48
CA GLU A 83 36.35 -18.25 -18.90
C GLU A 83 37.23 -17.00 -19.12
N LEU A 84 37.11 -15.99 -18.26
CA LEU A 84 37.88 -14.74 -18.34
C LEU A 84 39.37 -14.94 -18.00
N GLU A 85 39.69 -15.76 -17.00
CA GLU A 85 41.07 -16.14 -16.66
C GLU A 85 41.73 -16.88 -17.83
N ALA A 86 40.98 -17.74 -18.54
CA ALA A 86 41.46 -18.41 -19.76
C ALA A 86 41.70 -17.42 -20.92
N LEU A 87 41.00 -16.28 -20.94
CA LEU A 87 41.25 -15.16 -21.86
C LEU A 87 42.37 -14.22 -21.39
N GLY A 88 42.99 -14.50 -20.24
CA GLY A 88 44.13 -13.74 -19.71
C GLY A 88 43.75 -12.57 -18.78
N ARG A 89 42.48 -12.47 -18.36
CA ARG A 89 42.06 -11.50 -17.34
C ARG A 89 42.58 -11.89 -15.95
N THR A 90 42.81 -10.89 -15.11
CA THR A 90 43.25 -11.08 -13.72
C THR A 90 42.30 -10.37 -12.77
N PHE A 91 42.04 -11.00 -11.62
CA PHE A 91 41.09 -10.52 -10.62
C PHE A 91 41.80 -10.13 -9.33
N SER A 92 41.32 -9.05 -8.71
CA SER A 92 41.81 -8.48 -7.45
C SER A 92 40.95 -8.87 -6.24
N THR A 93 39.70 -9.28 -6.49
CA THR A 93 38.70 -9.63 -5.50
C THR A 93 38.17 -11.06 -5.76
N LYS A 94 37.31 -11.53 -4.85
CA LYS A 94 36.50 -12.74 -5.03
C LYS A 94 35.03 -12.42 -5.30
N SER A 95 34.68 -11.14 -5.35
CA SER A 95 33.32 -10.67 -5.60
C SER A 95 32.86 -11.04 -7.01
N ASP A 96 31.60 -11.45 -7.12
CA ASP A 96 30.89 -11.58 -8.38
C ASP A 96 30.81 -10.24 -9.15
N THR A 97 30.81 -9.11 -8.43
CA THR A 97 30.81 -7.75 -8.99
C THR A 97 32.00 -7.50 -9.91
N GLU A 98 33.20 -7.96 -9.53
CA GLU A 98 34.39 -7.81 -10.38
C GLU A 98 34.29 -8.68 -11.64
N VAL A 99 33.65 -9.85 -11.54
CA VAL A 99 33.36 -10.70 -12.70
C VAL A 99 32.38 -10.01 -13.65
N VAL A 100 31.36 -9.34 -13.13
CA VAL A 100 30.43 -8.54 -13.96
C VAL A 100 31.18 -7.43 -14.70
N LEU A 101 32.01 -6.67 -13.99
CA LEU A 101 32.79 -5.58 -14.56
C LEU A 101 33.77 -6.08 -15.64
N GLN A 102 34.57 -7.11 -15.33
CA GLN A 102 35.53 -7.69 -16.27
C GLN A 102 34.84 -8.35 -17.47
N SER A 103 33.67 -8.98 -17.27
CA SER A 103 32.86 -9.51 -18.37
C SER A 103 32.42 -8.41 -19.33
N TYR A 104 32.01 -7.25 -18.79
CA TYR A 104 31.66 -6.09 -19.60
C TYR A 104 32.88 -5.51 -20.35
N GLU A 105 34.04 -5.41 -19.70
CA GLU A 105 35.26 -4.94 -20.38
C GLU A 105 35.72 -5.87 -21.50
N GLU A 106 35.42 -7.17 -21.41
CA GLU A 106 35.80 -8.17 -22.40
C GLU A 106 34.79 -8.30 -23.55
N TRP A 107 33.50 -8.39 -23.23
CA TRP A 107 32.44 -8.71 -24.20
C TRP A 107 31.45 -7.56 -24.45
N GLY A 108 31.60 -6.43 -23.77
CA GLY A 108 30.64 -5.33 -23.80
C GLY A 108 29.24 -5.79 -23.42
N ASP A 109 28.24 -5.31 -24.16
CA ASP A 109 26.82 -5.61 -23.89
C ASP A 109 26.47 -7.10 -24.07
N ALA A 110 27.27 -7.86 -24.80
CA ALA A 110 27.06 -9.29 -24.99
C ALA A 110 27.30 -10.09 -23.69
N ALA A 111 28.03 -9.52 -22.74
CA ALA A 111 28.21 -10.10 -21.40
C ALA A 111 26.88 -10.32 -20.69
N PHE A 112 25.93 -9.40 -20.86
CA PHE A 112 24.67 -9.40 -20.10
C PHE A 112 23.84 -10.65 -20.36
N ASP A 113 23.91 -11.22 -21.56
CA ASP A 113 23.18 -12.44 -21.90
C ASP A 113 23.86 -13.73 -21.39
N LYS A 114 25.16 -13.67 -21.06
CA LYS A 114 25.91 -14.78 -20.44
C LYS A 114 25.62 -14.94 -18.94
N PHE A 115 25.11 -13.91 -18.29
CA PHE A 115 24.81 -13.95 -16.85
C PHE A 115 23.61 -14.88 -16.57
N ASN A 116 23.76 -15.75 -15.57
CA ASN A 116 22.68 -16.47 -14.89
C ASN A 116 22.55 -15.88 -13.50
N GLY A 117 21.60 -14.97 -13.32
CA GLY A 117 21.55 -14.15 -12.12
C GLY A 117 20.31 -13.29 -12.05
N MET A 118 20.26 -12.51 -10.97
CA MET A 118 19.30 -11.45 -10.75
C MET A 118 20.08 -10.14 -10.62
N PHE A 119 19.77 -9.11 -11.40
CA PHE A 119 20.59 -7.91 -11.44
C PHE A 119 19.85 -6.69 -11.98
N GLY A 120 20.14 -5.55 -11.37
CA GLY A 120 20.04 -4.23 -11.97
C GLY A 120 21.36 -3.51 -11.72
N PHE A 121 22.01 -2.98 -12.76
CA PHE A 121 23.26 -2.24 -12.60
C PHE A 121 23.31 -0.99 -13.46
N ALA A 122 24.23 -0.10 -13.12
CA ALA A 122 24.63 1.02 -13.97
C ALA A 122 26.15 1.02 -14.16
N ILE A 123 26.59 1.18 -15.41
CA ILE A 123 27.99 1.22 -15.81
C ILE A 123 28.26 2.56 -16.50
N HIS A 124 29.18 3.35 -15.96
CA HIS A 124 29.75 4.48 -16.67
C HIS A 124 31.04 4.04 -17.37
N ASP A 125 30.97 3.91 -18.69
CA ASP A 125 32.08 3.54 -19.56
C ASP A 125 32.59 4.80 -20.26
N ARG A 126 33.67 5.36 -19.73
CA ARG A 126 34.29 6.59 -20.25
C ARG A 126 35.07 6.33 -21.53
N LYS A 127 35.54 5.10 -21.75
CA LYS A 127 36.25 4.72 -22.97
C LYS A 127 35.35 4.77 -24.20
N ASN A 128 34.10 4.33 -24.05
CA ASN A 128 33.08 4.36 -25.10
C ASN A 128 32.05 5.50 -24.91
N ASN A 129 32.31 6.44 -24.00
CA ASN A 129 31.50 7.62 -23.72
C ASN A 129 30.01 7.32 -23.48
N ARG A 130 29.70 6.34 -22.63
CA ARG A 130 28.32 5.89 -22.42
C ARG A 130 28.02 5.59 -20.95
N LEU A 131 26.79 5.87 -20.54
CA LEU A 131 26.19 5.34 -19.31
C LEU A 131 25.20 4.23 -19.70
N VAL A 132 25.31 3.07 -19.06
CA VAL A 132 24.56 1.87 -19.40
C VAL A 132 23.84 1.36 -18.18
N LEU A 133 22.52 1.21 -18.28
CA LEU A 133 21.70 0.53 -17.29
C LEU A 133 21.25 -0.79 -17.90
N ALA A 134 21.26 -1.89 -17.14
CA ALA A 134 20.66 -3.14 -17.59
C ALA A 134 19.93 -3.86 -16.45
N ARG A 135 18.86 -4.58 -16.82
CA ARG A 135 18.01 -5.33 -15.90
C ARG A 135 17.94 -6.79 -16.34
N ASP A 136 18.01 -7.71 -15.38
CA ASP A 136 18.10 -9.15 -15.63
C ASP A 136 16.96 -9.72 -16.49
N HIS A 137 17.19 -10.94 -17.01
CA HIS A 137 16.34 -11.62 -17.98
C HIS A 137 14.87 -11.73 -17.56
N PHE A 138 14.58 -11.84 -16.26
CA PHE A 138 13.22 -11.98 -15.74
C PHE A 138 12.70 -10.71 -15.05
N GLY A 139 13.56 -9.71 -14.87
CA GLY A 139 13.25 -8.51 -14.10
C GLY A 139 13.13 -8.76 -12.60
N ILE A 140 13.87 -9.74 -12.05
CA ILE A 140 13.89 -10.06 -10.62
C ILE A 140 14.27 -8.83 -9.81
N LYS A 141 15.30 -8.09 -10.23
CA LYS A 141 15.67 -6.83 -9.59
C LYS A 141 14.98 -5.65 -10.27
N PRO A 142 14.34 -4.75 -9.51
CA PRO A 142 13.74 -3.56 -10.08
C PRO A 142 14.79 -2.57 -10.56
N LEU A 143 14.49 -1.88 -11.66
CA LEU A 143 15.26 -0.74 -12.14
C LEU A 143 14.30 0.26 -12.80
N TYR A 144 14.15 1.42 -12.17
CA TYR A 144 13.27 2.50 -12.57
C TYR A 144 14.09 3.65 -13.16
N TYR A 145 13.48 4.40 -14.07
CA TYR A 145 14.08 5.59 -14.65
C TYR A 145 13.01 6.63 -15.00
N ALA A 146 13.44 7.89 -15.05
CA ALA A 146 12.65 9.02 -15.54
C ALA A 146 13.52 9.91 -16.40
N THR A 147 13.03 10.24 -17.59
CA THR A 147 13.67 11.19 -18.51
C THR A 147 13.02 12.56 -18.38
N ALA A 148 13.83 13.62 -18.27
CA ALA A 148 13.35 14.99 -18.12
C ALA A 148 14.25 15.98 -18.87
N GLY A 149 14.01 17.27 -18.67
CA GLY A 149 14.80 18.35 -19.28
C GLY A 149 14.29 18.74 -20.67
N THR A 150 15.13 19.45 -21.43
CA THR A 150 14.79 19.95 -22.78
C THR A 150 15.51 19.13 -23.84
N ALA A 151 15.11 19.26 -25.10
CA ALA A 151 15.82 18.62 -26.22
C ALA A 151 17.30 19.04 -26.32
N GLN A 152 17.66 20.20 -25.76
CA GLN A 152 19.03 20.74 -25.74
C GLN A 152 19.79 20.41 -24.44
N ALA A 153 19.08 20.02 -23.38
CA ALA A 153 19.64 19.63 -22.09
C ALA A 153 18.82 18.46 -21.52
N PRO A 154 18.94 17.27 -22.14
CA PRO A 154 18.25 16.08 -21.67
C PRO A 154 18.84 15.60 -20.34
N THR A 155 17.98 15.08 -19.48
CA THR A 155 18.35 14.55 -18.17
C THR A 155 17.71 13.18 -17.93
N LEU A 156 18.36 12.38 -17.10
CA LEU A 156 17.90 11.06 -16.70
C LEU A 156 18.08 10.94 -15.19
N LEU A 157 17.08 10.39 -14.50
CA LEU A 157 17.21 9.85 -13.15
C LEU A 157 16.94 8.36 -13.20
N PHE A 158 17.60 7.58 -12.35
CA PHE A 158 17.34 6.15 -12.23
C PHE A 158 17.60 5.63 -10.81
N GLY A 159 17.06 4.46 -10.52
CA GLY A 159 17.31 3.76 -9.26
C GLY A 159 16.57 2.45 -9.11
N SER A 160 16.92 1.69 -8.07
CA SER A 160 16.26 0.43 -7.70
C SER A 160 14.85 0.63 -7.14
N GLU A 161 14.52 1.84 -6.70
CA GLU A 161 13.21 2.24 -6.18
C GLU A 161 12.75 3.55 -6.82
N ILE A 162 11.46 3.87 -6.71
CA ILE A 162 10.87 5.09 -7.26
C ILE A 162 11.16 6.28 -6.32
N LYS A 163 11.18 6.09 -5.00
CA LYS A 163 11.45 7.12 -3.98
C LYS A 163 12.70 7.97 -4.28
N PRO A 164 13.87 7.42 -4.65
CA PRO A 164 15.03 8.23 -5.07
C PRO A 164 14.71 9.20 -6.21
N LEU A 165 13.95 8.79 -7.23
CA LEU A 165 13.59 9.64 -8.37
C LEU A 165 12.64 10.77 -7.94
N LEU A 166 11.74 10.50 -7.01
CA LEU A 166 10.83 11.51 -6.46
C LEU A 166 11.58 12.51 -5.56
N ALA A 167 12.47 12.01 -4.69
CA ALA A 167 13.26 12.82 -3.76
C ALA A 167 14.18 13.82 -4.48
N ALA A 168 14.60 13.50 -5.71
CA ALA A 168 15.37 14.41 -6.56
C ALA A 168 14.64 15.74 -6.86
N ASN A 169 13.31 15.77 -6.80
CA ASN A 169 12.49 16.94 -7.14
C ASN A 169 12.82 17.54 -8.52
N LYS A 170 13.22 16.71 -9.50
CA LYS A 170 13.54 17.13 -10.87
C LYS A 170 12.55 16.65 -11.93
N ILE A 171 11.52 15.91 -11.52
CA ILE A 171 10.48 15.38 -12.41
C ILE A 171 9.11 15.85 -11.92
N GLU A 172 8.18 16.04 -12.86
CA GLU A 172 6.79 16.33 -12.52
C GLU A 172 6.16 15.07 -11.90
N THR A 173 5.66 15.20 -10.68
CA THR A 173 5.03 14.10 -9.95
C THR A 173 3.53 14.11 -10.22
N GLY A 174 3.06 13.14 -11.02
CA GLY A 174 1.65 12.97 -11.35
C GLY A 174 1.18 11.53 -11.23
N VAL A 175 -0.14 11.31 -11.14
CA VAL A 175 -0.73 9.97 -11.18
C VAL A 175 -0.89 9.56 -12.64
N ASN A 176 -0.38 8.38 -13.01
CA ASN A 176 -0.67 7.79 -14.30
C ASN A 176 -2.10 7.22 -14.31
N GLU A 177 -3.07 8.05 -14.65
CA GLU A 177 -4.50 7.73 -14.59
C GLU A 177 -4.88 6.52 -15.47
N ARG A 178 -4.16 6.29 -16.58
CA ARG A 178 -4.38 5.12 -17.44
C ARG A 178 -4.00 3.83 -16.72
N ILE A 179 -2.82 3.79 -16.11
CA ILE A 179 -2.34 2.63 -15.34
C ILE A 179 -3.24 2.41 -14.12
N LEU A 180 -3.60 3.48 -13.41
CA LEU A 180 -4.52 3.40 -12.28
C LEU A 180 -5.88 2.83 -12.68
N TYR A 181 -6.45 3.27 -13.81
CA TYR A 181 -7.71 2.71 -14.33
C TYR A 181 -7.57 1.23 -14.66
N ARG A 182 -6.48 0.81 -15.33
CA ARG A 182 -6.23 -0.61 -15.65
C ARG A 182 -6.12 -1.46 -14.39
N TYR A 183 -5.46 -0.98 -13.35
CA TYR A 183 -5.39 -1.64 -12.05
C TYR A 183 -6.76 -1.78 -11.37
N LEU A 184 -7.51 -0.67 -11.27
CA LEU A 184 -8.84 -0.65 -10.66
C LEU A 184 -9.84 -1.50 -11.45
N GLN A 185 -9.81 -1.46 -12.77
CA GLN A 185 -10.80 -2.17 -13.60
C GLN A 185 -10.42 -3.63 -13.88
N PHE A 186 -9.15 -3.91 -14.21
CA PHE A 186 -8.70 -5.21 -14.72
C PHE A 186 -7.80 -6.00 -13.76
N ARG A 187 -7.35 -5.42 -12.64
CA ARG A 187 -6.38 -6.00 -11.69
C ARG A 187 -4.98 -6.21 -12.31
N ILE A 188 -4.58 -5.31 -13.20
CA ILE A 188 -3.26 -5.31 -13.81
C ILE A 188 -2.32 -4.48 -12.94
N HIS A 189 -1.13 -5.02 -12.66
CA HIS A 189 -0.08 -4.31 -11.94
C HIS A 189 1.05 -3.89 -12.84
N ASP A 190 1.46 -4.86 -13.65
CA ASP A 190 2.64 -4.82 -14.48
C ASP A 190 2.22 -5.57 -15.76
N ASP A 191 2.35 -4.90 -16.90
CA ASP A 191 2.28 -5.48 -18.26
C ASP A 191 3.07 -4.67 -19.30
N GLU A 192 3.60 -3.52 -18.90
CA GLU A 192 4.36 -2.57 -19.71
C GLU A 192 5.35 -1.78 -18.83
N SER A 193 6.14 -0.89 -19.46
CA SER A 193 7.19 -0.12 -18.76
C SER A 193 6.62 0.97 -17.85
N ALA A 194 5.40 1.45 -18.08
CA ALA A 194 4.81 2.53 -17.31
C ALA A 194 4.54 2.12 -15.84
N THR A 195 4.77 3.04 -14.91
CA THR A 195 4.42 2.88 -13.49
C THR A 195 3.10 3.60 -13.18
N PHE A 196 2.67 3.54 -11.92
CA PHE A 196 1.56 4.36 -11.42
C PHE A 196 1.90 5.84 -11.30
N PHE A 197 3.18 6.21 -11.38
CA PHE A 197 3.63 7.59 -11.46
C PHE A 197 3.77 8.01 -12.92
N ASP A 198 3.18 9.14 -13.27
CA ASP A 198 3.35 9.73 -14.59
C ASP A 198 4.82 10.14 -14.80
N GLY A 199 5.36 9.88 -16.00
CA GLY A 199 6.76 10.14 -16.32
C GLY A 199 7.81 9.16 -15.75
N VAL A 200 7.46 8.29 -14.79
CA VAL A 200 8.36 7.25 -14.27
C VAL A 200 8.09 5.91 -14.94
N GLN A 201 9.15 5.29 -15.46
CA GLN A 201 9.12 4.01 -16.14
C GLN A 201 10.02 3.00 -15.45
N LYS A 202 9.76 1.71 -15.68
CA LYS A 202 10.62 0.59 -15.30
C LYS A 202 11.25 0.00 -16.57
N LEU A 203 12.53 -0.36 -16.50
CA LEU A 203 13.19 -1.08 -17.58
C LEU A 203 12.60 -2.50 -17.66
N MET A 204 12.24 -3.01 -18.84
CA MET A 204 11.60 -4.33 -18.92
C MET A 204 12.63 -5.46 -18.73
N PRO A 205 12.18 -6.68 -18.40
CA PRO A 205 13.08 -7.84 -18.30
C PRO A 205 13.96 -8.01 -19.54
N GLY A 206 15.28 -8.17 -19.35
CA GLY A 206 16.24 -8.37 -20.44
C GLY A 206 16.57 -7.12 -21.28
N GLU A 207 16.15 -5.93 -20.83
CA GLU A 207 16.46 -4.67 -21.51
C GLU A 207 17.68 -3.96 -20.92
N LYS A 208 18.29 -3.12 -21.77
CA LYS A 208 19.28 -2.11 -21.40
C LYS A 208 18.83 -0.72 -21.85
N LEU A 209 19.21 0.29 -21.08
CA LEU A 209 19.12 1.70 -21.42
C LEU A 209 20.53 2.26 -21.55
N VAL A 210 20.81 2.94 -22.67
CA VAL A 210 22.12 3.54 -22.95
C VAL A 210 21.96 5.04 -23.14
N VAL A 211 22.76 5.82 -22.41
CA VAL A 211 22.90 7.26 -22.59
C VAL A 211 24.26 7.55 -23.21
N ASN A 212 24.25 8.24 -24.35
CA ASN A 212 25.47 8.78 -24.94
C ASN A 212 25.95 10.00 -24.13
N THR A 213 27.18 10.02 -23.65
CA THR A 213 27.64 11.05 -22.68
C THR A 213 28.36 12.24 -23.33
N VAL A 214 28.73 12.12 -24.61
CA VAL A 214 29.41 13.16 -25.40
C VAL A 214 28.79 13.26 -26.78
N ASP A 215 28.98 14.36 -27.50
CA ASP A 215 28.55 14.43 -28.91
C ASP A 215 29.36 13.43 -29.75
N SER A 216 28.68 12.54 -30.46
CA SER A 216 29.31 11.47 -31.25
C SER A 216 28.46 11.04 -32.45
N GLU A 217 28.95 10.09 -33.26
CA GLU A 217 28.15 9.50 -34.35
C GLU A 217 26.90 8.77 -33.85
N ALA A 218 26.88 8.32 -32.59
CA ALA A 218 25.72 7.69 -31.97
C ALA A 218 24.60 8.69 -31.62
N GLY A 219 24.87 9.99 -31.70
CA GLY A 219 23.93 11.08 -31.43
C GLY A 219 24.54 12.22 -30.62
N PRO A 220 23.77 13.27 -30.31
CA PRO A 220 24.18 14.29 -29.34
C PRO A 220 24.31 13.71 -27.92
N ALA A 221 25.04 14.41 -27.06
CA ALA A 221 25.12 14.08 -25.65
C ALA A 221 23.72 14.03 -25.00
N GLY A 222 23.49 13.02 -24.17
CA GLY A 222 22.23 12.72 -23.50
C GLY A 222 21.18 12.01 -24.34
N THR A 223 21.53 11.55 -25.55
CA THR A 223 20.67 10.66 -26.33
C THR A 223 20.44 9.35 -25.57
N VAL A 224 19.18 9.02 -25.30
CA VAL A 224 18.75 7.81 -24.60
C VAL A 224 18.24 6.78 -25.60
N THR A 225 18.76 5.56 -25.54
CA THR A 225 18.29 4.43 -26.35
C THR A 225 17.98 3.24 -25.46
N ILE A 226 16.83 2.59 -25.69
CA ILE A 226 16.41 1.37 -24.98
C ILE A 226 16.35 0.23 -25.99
N SER A 227 16.90 -0.93 -25.61
CA SER A 227 16.91 -2.12 -26.45
C SER A 227 17.01 -3.38 -25.60
N SER A 228 16.51 -4.51 -26.11
CA SER A 228 16.81 -5.81 -25.51
C SER A 228 18.27 -6.17 -25.74
N TYR A 229 18.95 -6.68 -24.70
CA TYR A 229 20.29 -7.28 -24.86
C TYR A 229 20.23 -8.79 -25.09
N THR A 230 19.05 -9.40 -24.96
CA THR A 230 18.84 -10.84 -25.01
C THR A 230 17.74 -11.23 -26.00
N ARG A 231 17.80 -12.48 -26.48
CA ARG A 231 16.72 -13.15 -27.23
C ARG A 231 15.99 -14.19 -26.40
N PHE A 232 16.13 -14.17 -25.09
CA PHE A 232 15.69 -15.25 -24.21
C PHE A 232 14.18 -15.55 -24.32
N LYS A 233 13.33 -14.51 -24.43
CA LYS A 233 11.89 -14.70 -24.65
C LYS A 233 11.59 -15.41 -25.98
N GLU A 234 12.27 -15.00 -27.05
CA GLU A 234 12.15 -15.63 -28.37
C GLU A 234 12.67 -17.06 -28.34
N GLU A 235 13.80 -17.30 -27.67
CA GLU A 235 14.39 -18.62 -27.46
C GLU A 235 13.40 -19.56 -26.75
N LEU A 236 12.73 -19.11 -25.69
CA LEU A 236 11.70 -19.92 -25.01
C LEU A 236 10.53 -20.24 -25.96
N ALA A 237 10.12 -19.31 -26.82
CA ALA A 237 9.08 -19.55 -27.82
C ALA A 237 9.52 -20.51 -28.94
N GLU A 238 10.82 -20.56 -29.26
CA GLU A 238 11.41 -21.53 -30.18
C GLU A 238 11.49 -22.92 -29.52
N LEU A 239 12.00 -23.01 -28.29
CA LEU A 239 12.08 -24.24 -27.49
C LEU A 239 10.68 -24.84 -27.25
N ALA A 240 9.67 -24.00 -27.04
CA ALA A 240 8.28 -24.42 -26.88
C ALA A 240 7.77 -25.34 -27.99
N LYS A 241 8.36 -25.27 -29.20
CA LYS A 241 7.99 -26.04 -30.39
C LYS A 241 8.67 -27.42 -30.51
N ILE A 242 9.69 -27.71 -29.70
CA ILE A 242 10.46 -28.97 -29.78
C ILE A 242 9.63 -30.17 -29.32
N GLU A 243 8.81 -29.99 -28.26
CA GLU A 243 7.93 -31.03 -27.69
C GLU A 243 8.64 -32.35 -27.32
N THR A 244 9.75 -32.27 -26.58
CA THR A 244 10.49 -33.46 -26.11
C THR A 244 9.57 -34.38 -25.27
N PRO A 245 9.40 -35.66 -25.64
CA PRO A 245 8.46 -36.55 -24.96
C PRO A 245 8.78 -36.79 -23.48
N TYR A 246 7.75 -36.79 -22.64
CA TYR A 246 7.89 -37.06 -21.21
C TYR A 246 8.38 -38.49 -20.91
N SER A 247 9.49 -38.62 -20.18
CA SER A 247 10.11 -39.89 -19.82
C SER A 247 10.81 -39.84 -18.45
N LYS A 248 11.27 -40.99 -17.94
CA LYS A 248 12.07 -41.03 -16.71
C LYS A 248 13.37 -40.20 -16.84
N ALA A 249 14.06 -40.28 -17.97
CA ALA A 249 15.27 -39.50 -18.22
C ALA A 249 15.00 -37.99 -18.16
N VAL A 250 13.85 -37.54 -18.67
CA VAL A 250 13.43 -36.13 -18.58
C VAL A 250 13.18 -35.70 -17.13
N ILE A 251 12.59 -36.59 -16.30
CA ILE A 251 12.38 -36.32 -14.87
C ILE A 251 13.74 -36.21 -14.15
N ASP A 252 14.67 -37.10 -14.46
CA ASP A 252 15.99 -37.14 -13.84
C ASP A 252 16.82 -35.89 -14.21
N GLU A 253 16.84 -35.53 -15.49
CA GLU A 253 17.49 -34.30 -15.99
C GLU A 253 16.89 -33.02 -15.37
N TYR A 254 15.55 -32.93 -15.27
CA TYR A 254 14.90 -31.79 -14.60
C TYR A 254 15.32 -31.71 -13.13
N ARG A 255 15.37 -32.86 -12.43
CA ARG A 255 15.80 -32.91 -11.03
C ARG A 255 17.23 -32.42 -10.86
N GLU A 256 18.13 -32.81 -11.74
CA GLU A 256 19.54 -32.38 -11.72
C GLU A 256 19.66 -30.87 -11.94
N ARG A 257 19.01 -30.33 -12.98
CA ARG A 257 19.01 -28.88 -13.27
C ARG A 257 18.38 -28.07 -12.14
N PHE A 258 17.26 -28.53 -11.58
CA PHE A 258 16.62 -27.85 -10.45
C PHE A 258 17.50 -27.90 -9.19
N THR A 259 18.12 -29.04 -8.90
CA THR A 259 19.06 -29.18 -7.78
C THR A 259 20.24 -28.22 -7.95
N GLU A 260 20.76 -28.09 -9.16
CA GLU A 260 21.84 -27.16 -9.48
C GLU A 260 21.41 -25.70 -9.35
N GLY A 261 20.22 -25.34 -9.85
CA GLY A 261 19.66 -23.99 -9.68
C GLY A 261 19.48 -23.59 -8.21
N VAL A 262 19.12 -24.54 -7.34
CA VAL A 262 19.09 -24.36 -5.88
C VAL A 262 20.50 -24.21 -5.32
N ARG A 263 21.44 -25.12 -5.68
CA ARG A 263 22.83 -25.11 -5.19
C ARG A 263 23.53 -23.78 -5.49
N LEU A 264 23.38 -23.27 -6.71
CA LEU A 264 23.93 -21.98 -7.15
C LEU A 264 23.46 -20.82 -6.28
N ARG A 265 22.20 -20.84 -5.83
CA ARG A 265 21.59 -19.81 -4.98
C ARG A 265 21.89 -19.95 -3.49
N LEU A 266 22.56 -21.02 -3.05
CA LEU A 266 23.05 -21.16 -1.68
C LEU A 266 24.42 -20.51 -1.45
N GLN A 267 25.14 -20.15 -2.53
CA GLN A 267 26.46 -19.53 -2.44
C GLN A 267 26.38 -18.18 -1.72
N SER A 268 26.98 -18.07 -0.54
CA SER A 268 26.91 -16.89 0.33
C SER A 268 28.00 -16.97 1.41
N GLU A 269 28.58 -15.83 1.82
CA GLU A 269 29.45 -15.74 3.01
C GLU A 269 28.67 -15.41 4.29
N VAL A 270 27.38 -15.07 4.15
CA VAL A 270 26.47 -14.73 5.25
C VAL A 270 25.35 -15.77 5.39
N PRO A 271 24.65 -15.83 6.53
CA PRO A 271 23.64 -16.86 6.78
C PRO A 271 22.48 -16.84 5.77
N VAL A 272 22.10 -18.05 5.32
CA VAL A 272 21.01 -18.30 4.36
C VAL A 272 19.84 -19.02 5.03
N GLY A 273 18.62 -18.64 4.67
CA GLY A 273 17.38 -19.31 5.08
C GLY A 273 16.44 -19.58 3.91
N THR A 274 15.28 -20.17 4.21
CA THR A 274 14.28 -20.53 3.19
C THR A 274 12.85 -20.22 3.64
N ALA A 275 12.05 -19.62 2.78
CA ALA A 275 10.61 -19.46 3.02
C ALA A 275 9.87 -20.80 2.82
N LEU A 276 8.98 -21.16 3.74
CA LEU A 276 8.19 -22.39 3.68
C LEU A 276 6.70 -22.11 3.90
N SER A 277 5.90 -22.28 2.86
CA SER A 277 4.42 -22.14 2.96
C SER A 277 3.69 -23.47 3.12
N GLY A 278 4.38 -24.61 2.92
CA GLY A 278 3.74 -25.93 2.79
C GLY A 278 3.09 -26.17 1.42
N GLY A 279 3.18 -25.20 0.50
CA GLY A 279 2.88 -25.40 -0.92
C GLY A 279 3.96 -26.23 -1.62
N LEU A 280 3.65 -26.81 -2.78
CA LEU A 280 4.57 -27.66 -3.54
C LEU A 280 5.93 -26.99 -3.83
N ASP A 281 5.93 -25.70 -4.12
CA ASP A 281 7.07 -24.97 -4.66
C ASP A 281 8.14 -24.71 -3.59
N SER A 282 7.75 -24.03 -2.52
CA SER A 282 8.62 -23.79 -1.35
C SER A 282 9.06 -25.10 -0.69
N SER A 283 8.16 -26.10 -0.62
CA SER A 283 8.51 -27.42 -0.10
C SER A 283 9.57 -28.12 -0.97
N ALA A 284 9.48 -28.01 -2.30
CA ALA A 284 10.46 -28.58 -3.21
C ALA A 284 11.85 -27.96 -3.01
N VAL A 285 11.93 -26.65 -2.78
CA VAL A 285 13.19 -25.97 -2.43
C VAL A 285 13.73 -26.51 -1.11
N VAL A 286 12.92 -26.51 -0.04
CA VAL A 286 13.33 -26.97 1.30
C VAL A 286 13.86 -28.41 1.30
N VAL A 287 13.17 -29.36 0.65
CA VAL A 287 13.63 -30.76 0.65
C VAL A 287 14.85 -30.97 -0.24
N THR A 288 15.02 -30.16 -1.28
CA THR A 288 16.22 -30.19 -2.14
C THR A 288 17.43 -29.66 -1.38
N ILE A 289 17.27 -28.59 -0.59
CA ILE A 289 18.33 -28.09 0.29
C ILE A 289 18.68 -29.14 1.34
N ASN A 290 17.68 -29.76 1.98
CA ASN A 290 17.93 -30.83 2.94
C ASN A 290 18.71 -32.02 2.32
N LYS A 291 18.41 -32.39 1.06
CA LYS A 291 19.20 -33.38 0.31
C LYS A 291 20.65 -32.93 0.15
N LEU A 292 20.89 -31.70 -0.31
CA LEU A 292 22.23 -31.14 -0.47
C LEU A 292 23.02 -31.10 0.85
N MET A 293 22.36 -30.79 1.97
CA MET A 293 22.96 -30.83 3.31
C MET A 293 23.38 -32.26 3.69
N GLN A 294 22.53 -33.26 3.42
CA GLN A 294 22.87 -34.67 3.66
C GLN A 294 24.04 -35.14 2.80
N GLU A 295 24.17 -34.61 1.59
CA GLU A 295 25.29 -34.85 0.67
C GLU A 295 26.54 -34.04 1.02
N LYS A 296 26.47 -33.12 2.00
CA LYS A 296 27.55 -32.21 2.41
C LYS A 296 28.11 -31.39 1.25
N ALA A 297 27.22 -30.90 0.38
CA ALA A 297 27.63 -30.03 -0.71
C ALA A 297 28.22 -28.73 -0.15
N ALA A 298 29.38 -28.29 -0.66
CA ALA A 298 30.07 -27.10 -0.16
C ALA A 298 29.21 -25.82 -0.18
N ALA A 299 28.25 -25.72 -1.11
CA ALA A 299 27.32 -24.59 -1.15
C ALA A 299 26.39 -24.49 0.07
N THR A 300 26.31 -25.52 0.92
CA THR A 300 25.43 -25.54 2.10
C THR A 300 26.07 -24.95 3.36
N ASP A 301 27.36 -24.59 3.33
CA ASP A 301 28.09 -24.06 4.48
C ASP A 301 27.42 -22.81 5.08
N SER A 302 26.82 -21.97 4.23
CA SER A 302 26.07 -20.76 4.59
C SER A 302 24.77 -21.01 5.35
N LEU A 303 24.25 -22.24 5.34
CA LEU A 303 23.06 -22.65 6.11
C LEU A 303 23.42 -22.99 7.57
N GLY A 304 24.69 -23.24 7.86
CA GLY A 304 25.14 -23.77 9.14
C GLY A 304 24.70 -25.24 9.35
N ALA A 305 24.60 -25.65 10.63
CA ALA A 305 24.27 -27.03 10.98
C ALA A 305 22.82 -27.43 10.63
N GLN A 306 21.91 -26.45 10.59
CA GLN A 306 20.48 -26.67 10.34
C GLN A 306 19.95 -25.51 9.51
N GLN A 307 19.19 -25.81 8.45
CA GLN A 307 18.52 -24.78 7.65
C GLN A 307 17.46 -24.07 8.48
N GLN A 308 17.45 -22.74 8.41
CA GLN A 308 16.40 -21.90 8.99
C GLN A 308 15.22 -21.79 8.01
N THR A 309 14.00 -22.10 8.48
CA THR A 309 12.77 -21.99 7.68
C THR A 309 11.78 -21.02 8.30
N PHE A 310 11.07 -20.25 7.45
CA PHE A 310 10.14 -19.22 7.90
C PHE A 310 8.77 -19.41 7.25
N SER A 311 7.72 -19.50 8.07
CA SER A 311 6.35 -19.81 7.63
C SER A 311 5.34 -18.82 8.21
N ALA A 312 4.56 -18.17 7.37
CA ALA A 312 3.33 -17.51 7.82
C ALA A 312 2.25 -18.56 8.08
N VAL A 313 1.66 -18.55 9.26
CA VAL A 313 0.59 -19.50 9.66
C VAL A 313 -0.62 -18.74 10.21
N PHE A 314 -1.80 -19.27 9.91
CA PHE A 314 -3.09 -18.68 10.30
C PHE A 314 -3.98 -19.73 10.96
N PRO A 315 -3.69 -20.11 12.22
CA PRO A 315 -4.41 -21.19 12.89
C PRO A 315 -5.91 -20.94 12.92
N ASN A 316 -6.69 -21.98 12.55
CA ASN A 316 -8.16 -21.95 12.49
C ASN A 316 -8.78 -21.09 11.37
N SER A 317 -7.98 -20.47 10.50
CA SER A 317 -8.49 -19.76 9.33
C SER A 317 -8.65 -20.70 8.12
N LEU A 318 -9.47 -20.32 7.13
CA LEU A 318 -9.75 -21.15 5.94
C LEU A 318 -8.50 -21.42 5.07
N ASN A 319 -7.51 -20.56 5.18
CA ASN A 319 -6.23 -20.55 4.47
C ASN A 319 -5.08 -21.16 5.30
N ASP A 320 -5.37 -21.86 6.41
CA ASP A 320 -4.34 -22.47 7.25
C ASP A 320 -3.56 -23.57 6.50
N GLU A 321 -2.28 -23.30 6.25
CA GLU A 321 -1.34 -24.23 5.61
C GLU A 321 -0.37 -24.91 6.60
N GLU A 322 -0.50 -24.65 7.91
CA GLU A 322 0.46 -25.07 8.94
C GLU A 322 0.72 -26.59 8.90
N LYS A 323 -0.33 -27.40 8.76
CA LYS A 323 -0.23 -28.86 8.66
C LYS A 323 0.64 -29.36 7.49
N TYR A 324 0.71 -28.60 6.39
CA TYR A 324 1.52 -28.99 5.24
C TYR A 324 2.98 -28.61 5.48
N ALA A 325 3.23 -27.43 6.05
CA ALA A 325 4.58 -27.03 6.46
C ALA A 325 5.15 -28.04 7.47
N ASP A 326 4.37 -28.44 8.48
CA ASP A 326 4.76 -29.42 9.49
C ASP A 326 5.16 -30.78 8.88
N ALA A 327 4.47 -31.22 7.84
CA ALA A 327 4.83 -32.46 7.15
C ALA A 327 6.19 -32.37 6.44
N VAL A 328 6.54 -31.22 5.87
CA VAL A 328 7.88 -30.99 5.27
C VAL A 328 8.94 -30.96 6.36
N LEU A 329 8.66 -30.26 7.46
CA LEU A 329 9.59 -30.15 8.59
C LEU A 329 9.91 -31.52 9.18
N ALA A 330 8.90 -32.38 9.36
CA ALA A 330 9.08 -33.76 9.80
C ALA A 330 9.96 -34.59 8.83
N ARG A 331 9.89 -34.31 7.52
CA ARG A 331 10.74 -34.99 6.52
C ARG A 331 12.21 -34.54 6.59
N CYS A 332 12.46 -33.35 7.12
CA CYS A 332 13.77 -32.74 7.31
C CYS A 332 14.24 -32.79 8.78
N GLU A 333 13.63 -33.66 9.60
CA GLU A 333 13.91 -33.75 11.04
C GLU A 333 15.42 -33.92 11.30
N GLY A 334 15.94 -33.12 12.24
CA GLY A 334 17.36 -33.06 12.58
C GLY A 334 18.16 -32.02 11.80
N ASN A 335 17.69 -31.56 10.63
CA ASN A 335 18.42 -30.61 9.76
C ASN A 335 17.71 -29.26 9.60
N VAL A 336 16.65 -28.99 10.36
CA VAL A 336 15.83 -27.79 10.19
C VAL A 336 15.49 -27.13 11.53
N ILE A 337 15.53 -25.81 11.55
CA ILE A 337 14.93 -24.96 12.59
C ILE A 337 13.77 -24.21 11.92
N SER A 338 12.60 -24.22 12.56
CA SER A 338 11.39 -23.61 12.00
C SER A 338 10.92 -22.43 12.82
N HIS A 339 10.66 -21.32 12.13
CA HIS A 339 10.06 -20.11 12.66
C HIS A 339 8.65 -19.96 12.07
N LYS A 340 7.64 -19.96 12.94
CA LYS A 340 6.23 -19.79 12.55
C LYS A 340 5.75 -18.41 12.96
N ILE A 341 5.44 -17.59 11.97
CA ILE A 341 4.98 -16.20 12.11
C ILE A 341 3.45 -16.20 12.04
N ARG A 342 2.79 -15.46 12.94
CA ARG A 342 1.33 -15.36 13.03
C ARG A 342 0.88 -13.92 12.83
N PRO A 343 0.81 -13.41 11.58
CA PRO A 343 0.37 -12.04 11.33
C PRO A 343 -1.05 -11.81 11.86
N GLN A 344 -1.28 -10.65 12.49
CA GLN A 344 -2.56 -10.24 13.04
C GLN A 344 -3.13 -9.00 12.34
N ALA A 345 -4.45 -8.83 12.43
CA ALA A 345 -5.15 -7.67 11.87
C ALA A 345 -4.70 -6.35 12.52
N THR A 346 -4.40 -6.35 13.82
CA THR A 346 -3.90 -5.18 14.57
C THR A 346 -2.54 -4.73 14.05
N GLU A 347 -1.58 -5.64 13.93
CA GLU A 347 -0.27 -5.36 13.35
C GLU A 347 -0.41 -4.85 11.92
N PHE A 348 -1.33 -5.42 11.13
CA PHE A 348 -1.55 -4.94 9.76
C PHE A 348 -2.06 -3.50 9.71
N VAL A 349 -2.90 -3.08 10.65
CA VAL A 349 -3.35 -1.69 10.75
C VAL A 349 -2.19 -0.77 11.15
N GLU A 350 -1.33 -1.20 12.07
CA GLU A 350 -0.15 -0.45 12.52
C GLU A 350 0.90 -0.30 11.41
N ASP A 351 1.17 -1.36 10.67
CA ASP A 351 2.16 -1.41 9.60
C ASP A 351 1.63 -0.86 8.26
N LEU A 352 0.34 -0.52 8.16
CA LEU A 352 -0.35 -0.27 6.89
C LEU A 352 0.30 0.83 6.05
N GLU A 353 0.64 1.95 6.66
CA GLU A 353 1.26 3.10 5.99
C GLU A 353 2.69 2.77 5.52
N ASP A 354 3.49 2.13 6.38
CA ASP A 354 4.86 1.73 6.02
C ASP A 354 4.88 0.65 4.94
N PHE A 355 3.92 -0.27 4.98
CA PHE A 355 3.75 -1.29 3.95
C PHE A 355 3.38 -0.66 2.59
N VAL A 356 2.47 0.33 2.56
CA VAL A 356 2.13 1.07 1.33
C VAL A 356 3.33 1.86 0.81
N ARG A 357 4.05 2.57 1.68
CA ARG A 357 5.29 3.28 1.35
C ARG A 357 6.36 2.36 0.77
N THR A 358 6.49 1.16 1.33
CA THR A 358 7.44 0.14 0.88
C THR A 358 7.11 -0.37 -0.52
N MET A 359 5.82 -0.59 -0.81
CA MET A 359 5.40 -1.11 -2.12
C MET A 359 5.59 -0.12 -3.26
N GLU A 360 5.53 1.19 -2.97
CA GLU A 360 5.59 2.35 -3.89
C GLU A 360 4.50 2.38 -4.98
N GLU A 361 3.93 1.25 -5.36
CA GLU A 361 2.86 1.11 -6.35
C GLU A 361 1.73 0.22 -5.75
N PRO A 362 0.44 0.51 -6.03
CA PRO A 362 -0.68 -0.27 -5.52
C PRO A 362 -0.67 -1.78 -5.84
N ILE A 363 -1.19 -2.60 -4.91
CA ILE A 363 -1.22 -4.08 -4.93
C ILE A 363 -2.66 -4.65 -4.84
N ILE A 364 -2.96 -5.86 -5.35
CA ILE A 364 -4.36 -6.36 -5.53
C ILE A 364 -4.98 -7.01 -4.29
N SER A 365 -4.17 -7.40 -3.31
CA SER A 365 -4.64 -7.99 -2.05
C SER A 365 -3.64 -7.70 -0.94
N SER A 366 -4.06 -7.95 0.30
CA SER A 366 -3.18 -7.93 1.49
C SER A 366 -2.27 -9.16 1.58
N GLY A 367 -2.29 -10.09 0.61
CA GLY A 367 -1.44 -11.29 0.61
C GLY A 367 0.05 -11.01 0.81
N PRO A 368 0.66 -10.06 0.06
CA PRO A 368 2.06 -9.69 0.24
C PRO A 368 2.42 -9.15 1.63
N TYR A 369 1.45 -8.73 2.46
CA TYR A 369 1.74 -8.31 3.84
C TYR A 369 2.14 -9.48 4.75
N ALA A 370 1.60 -10.67 4.51
CA ALA A 370 2.09 -11.83 5.24
C ALA A 370 3.56 -12.12 4.89
N GLN A 371 3.99 -11.81 3.66
CA GLN A 371 5.38 -11.98 3.22
C GLN A 371 6.24 -10.92 3.89
N TYR A 372 5.78 -9.66 3.93
CA TYR A 372 6.40 -8.59 4.71
C TYR A 372 6.71 -9.02 6.15
N GLN A 373 5.75 -9.63 6.84
CA GLN A 373 5.93 -10.16 8.20
C GLN A 373 6.94 -11.32 8.28
N VAL A 374 6.96 -12.21 7.29
CA VAL A 374 7.97 -13.28 7.19
C VAL A 374 9.37 -12.68 7.00
N MET A 375 9.53 -11.69 6.11
CA MET A 375 10.80 -11.02 5.87
C MET A 375 11.29 -10.27 7.11
N ARG A 376 10.38 -9.61 7.83
CA ARG A 376 10.68 -8.96 9.11
C ARG A 376 11.26 -9.93 10.12
N GLU A 377 10.67 -11.12 10.26
CA GLU A 377 11.20 -12.13 11.18
C GLU A 377 12.51 -12.72 10.65
N ALA A 378 12.58 -13.10 9.38
CA ALA A 378 13.77 -13.71 8.78
C ALA A 378 15.02 -12.83 8.90
N SER A 379 14.88 -11.51 8.81
CA SER A 379 15.98 -10.54 8.91
C SER A 379 16.72 -10.58 10.26
N LYS A 380 16.10 -11.16 11.29
CA LYS A 380 16.72 -11.34 12.62
C LYS A 380 17.69 -12.52 12.67
N HIS A 381 17.65 -13.41 11.67
CA HIS A 381 18.35 -14.70 11.69
C HIS A 381 19.25 -14.90 10.46
N VAL A 382 18.85 -14.37 9.31
CA VAL A 382 19.54 -14.58 8.02
C VAL A 382 19.65 -13.28 7.25
N THR A 383 20.56 -13.23 6.28
CA THR A 383 20.72 -12.10 5.34
C THR A 383 20.22 -12.45 3.94
N VAL A 384 20.17 -13.74 3.61
CA VAL A 384 19.70 -14.26 2.33
C VAL A 384 18.55 -15.22 2.57
N LEU A 385 17.50 -15.13 1.76
CA LEU A 385 16.31 -15.98 1.83
C LEU A 385 15.94 -16.56 0.46
N LEU A 386 15.83 -17.88 0.35
CA LEU A 386 15.33 -18.54 -0.84
C LEU A 386 13.80 -18.66 -0.79
N ASP A 387 13.11 -18.29 -1.87
CA ASP A 387 11.65 -18.41 -2.05
C ASP A 387 11.31 -19.26 -3.30
N GLY A 388 10.11 -19.84 -3.31
CA GLY A 388 9.60 -20.71 -4.37
C GLY A 388 8.86 -19.98 -5.50
N GLN A 389 9.07 -18.67 -5.68
CA GLN A 389 8.39 -17.88 -6.70
C GLN A 389 8.80 -18.27 -8.14
N GLY A 390 7.94 -17.98 -9.11
CA GLY A 390 8.15 -18.33 -10.53
C GLY A 390 7.65 -19.71 -10.93
N ALA A 391 7.55 -20.66 -9.99
CA ALA A 391 7.09 -22.02 -10.28
C ALA A 391 5.64 -22.07 -10.82
N ASP A 392 4.75 -21.21 -10.33
CA ASP A 392 3.36 -21.16 -10.82
C ASP A 392 3.27 -20.68 -12.27
N GLU A 393 4.01 -19.63 -12.62
CA GLU A 393 4.01 -18.99 -13.94
C GLU A 393 4.73 -19.81 -15.01
N MET A 394 5.75 -20.60 -14.66
CA MET A 394 6.44 -21.47 -15.63
C MET A 394 5.77 -22.85 -15.78
N MET A 395 5.07 -23.36 -14.73
CA MET A 395 4.52 -24.73 -14.70
C MET A 395 3.00 -24.82 -14.49
N ALA A 396 2.27 -23.79 -14.88
CA ALA A 396 0.81 -23.75 -14.89
C ALA A 396 0.15 -23.98 -13.50
N GLY A 397 0.67 -23.32 -12.47
CA GLY A 397 0.17 -23.43 -11.10
C GLY A 397 -1.25 -22.93 -10.87
N TYR A 398 -1.71 -21.97 -11.68
CA TYR A 398 -3.04 -21.37 -11.56
C TYR A 398 -4.09 -22.03 -12.48
N ILE A 399 -5.34 -22.10 -11.99
CA ILE A 399 -6.49 -22.68 -12.71
C ILE A 399 -6.71 -22.08 -14.12
N PRO A 400 -6.55 -20.77 -14.37
CA PRO A 400 -6.73 -20.21 -15.72
C PRO A 400 -5.88 -20.87 -16.80
N TYR A 401 -4.66 -21.34 -16.49
CA TYR A 401 -3.81 -22.05 -17.43
C TYR A 401 -4.42 -23.38 -17.89
N TYR A 402 -5.14 -24.07 -17.00
CA TYR A 402 -5.84 -25.30 -17.34
C TYR A 402 -6.88 -25.06 -18.45
N PHE A 403 -7.61 -23.95 -18.38
CA PHE A 403 -8.55 -23.59 -19.44
C PHE A 403 -7.87 -23.22 -20.75
N ALA A 404 -6.69 -22.58 -20.71
CA ALA A 404 -5.90 -22.32 -21.90
C ALA A 404 -5.46 -23.63 -22.59
N TYR A 405 -5.00 -24.59 -21.80
CA TYR A 405 -4.64 -25.93 -22.27
C TYR A 405 -5.83 -26.69 -22.87
N LEU A 406 -7.00 -26.71 -22.22
CA LEU A 406 -8.19 -27.35 -22.78
C LEU A 406 -8.62 -26.73 -24.12
N ARG A 407 -8.51 -25.40 -24.26
CA ARG A 407 -8.80 -24.71 -25.54
C ARG A 407 -7.74 -25.01 -26.60
N GLN A 408 -6.47 -25.14 -26.21
CA GLN A 408 -5.40 -25.59 -27.10
C GLN A 408 -5.68 -26.99 -27.66
N LEU A 409 -6.00 -27.96 -26.80
CA LEU A 409 -6.33 -29.32 -27.24
C LEU A 409 -7.50 -29.33 -28.24
N LYS A 410 -8.53 -28.51 -27.98
CA LYS A 410 -9.67 -28.34 -28.90
C LYS A 410 -9.23 -27.72 -30.23
N LYS A 411 -8.44 -26.64 -30.20
CA LYS A 411 -7.93 -25.93 -31.39
C LYS A 411 -7.08 -26.85 -32.27
N ASN A 412 -6.27 -27.70 -31.65
CA ASN A 412 -5.37 -28.63 -32.33
C ASN A 412 -6.06 -29.94 -32.78
N GLY A 413 -7.38 -30.09 -32.59
CA GLY A 413 -8.12 -31.29 -32.98
C GLY A 413 -7.82 -32.53 -32.13
N GLN A 414 -7.18 -32.38 -30.96
CA GLN A 414 -6.76 -33.48 -30.07
C GLN A 414 -7.93 -33.98 -29.20
N ASN A 415 -9.06 -34.35 -29.83
CA ASN A 415 -10.33 -34.65 -29.16
C ASN A 415 -10.24 -35.80 -28.14
N ALA A 416 -9.44 -36.84 -28.42
CA ALA A 416 -9.24 -37.96 -27.49
C ALA A 416 -8.50 -37.52 -26.22
N LYS A 417 -7.45 -36.69 -26.35
CA LYS A 417 -6.73 -36.11 -25.20
C LYS A 417 -7.65 -35.17 -24.42
N LEU A 418 -8.40 -34.31 -25.11
CA LEU A 418 -9.37 -33.40 -24.49
C LEU A 418 -10.42 -34.16 -23.67
N ALA A 419 -11.02 -35.21 -24.23
CA ALA A 419 -11.99 -36.02 -23.51
C ALA A 419 -11.37 -36.69 -22.27
N LYS A 420 -10.16 -37.24 -22.39
CA LYS A 420 -9.43 -37.83 -21.27
C LYS A 420 -9.13 -36.82 -20.17
N GLU A 421 -8.69 -35.61 -20.54
CA GLU A 421 -8.44 -34.52 -19.60
C GLU A 421 -9.71 -34.08 -18.87
N LEU A 422 -10.82 -33.88 -19.57
CA LEU A 422 -12.11 -33.51 -18.98
C LEU A 422 -12.64 -34.57 -18.01
N VAL A 423 -12.49 -35.86 -18.35
CA VAL A 423 -12.87 -36.97 -17.46
C VAL A 423 -11.98 -37.00 -16.21
N SER A 424 -10.66 -36.89 -16.40
CA SER A 424 -9.67 -36.98 -15.32
C SER A 424 -9.65 -35.78 -14.37
N SER A 425 -10.20 -34.64 -14.81
CA SER A 425 -10.34 -33.39 -14.04
C SER A 425 -11.79 -33.07 -13.64
N SER A 426 -12.69 -34.04 -13.77
CA SER A 426 -14.11 -33.85 -13.48
C SER A 426 -14.37 -33.37 -12.04
N ASP A 427 -13.53 -33.76 -11.08
CA ASP A 427 -13.55 -33.27 -9.70
C ASP A 427 -13.26 -31.76 -9.60
N ILE A 428 -12.26 -31.26 -10.34
CA ILE A 428 -11.87 -29.84 -10.40
C ILE A 428 -12.99 -29.03 -11.06
N LEU A 429 -13.47 -29.49 -12.21
CA LEU A 429 -14.54 -28.84 -12.97
C LEU A 429 -15.85 -28.82 -12.17
N PHE A 430 -16.19 -29.91 -11.48
CA PHE A 430 -17.36 -29.99 -10.62
C PHE A 430 -17.27 -29.03 -9.44
N ARG A 431 -16.11 -28.93 -8.77
CA ARG A 431 -15.91 -27.92 -7.71
C ARG A 431 -16.11 -26.50 -8.24
N LEU A 432 -15.50 -26.16 -9.37
CA LEU A 432 -15.62 -24.83 -9.99
C LEU A 432 -17.06 -24.54 -10.43
N ALA A 433 -17.74 -25.51 -11.03
CA ALA A 433 -19.15 -25.41 -11.41
C ALA A 433 -20.04 -25.22 -10.16
N ARG A 434 -19.78 -25.97 -9.09
CA ARG A 434 -20.48 -25.83 -7.81
C ARG A 434 -20.29 -24.44 -7.22
N PHE A 435 -19.06 -23.90 -7.21
CA PHE A 435 -18.81 -22.53 -6.74
C PHE A 435 -19.56 -21.48 -7.57
N ARG A 436 -19.58 -21.63 -8.91
CA ARG A 436 -20.35 -20.75 -9.80
C ARG A 436 -21.86 -20.86 -9.57
N ILE A 437 -22.38 -22.08 -9.41
CA ILE A 437 -23.81 -22.34 -9.18
C ILE A 437 -24.21 -21.82 -7.79
N GLN A 438 -23.42 -22.07 -6.74
CA GLN A 438 -23.67 -21.51 -5.41
C GLN A 438 -23.67 -19.97 -5.43
N GLY A 439 -22.72 -19.35 -6.15
CA GLY A 439 -22.68 -17.89 -6.36
C GLY A 439 -23.84 -17.34 -7.19
N ALA A 440 -24.44 -18.14 -8.08
CA ALA A 440 -25.63 -17.76 -8.85
C ALA A 440 -26.95 -18.00 -8.09
N LEU A 441 -26.99 -19.04 -7.23
CA LEU A 441 -28.14 -19.38 -6.37
C LEU A 441 -28.22 -18.48 -5.13
N THR A 442 -27.10 -17.98 -4.64
CA THR A 442 -27.11 -16.81 -3.76
C THR A 442 -27.46 -15.62 -4.63
N PHE A 443 -28.69 -15.10 -4.53
CA PHE A 443 -29.18 -13.89 -5.22
C PHE A 443 -28.39 -12.60 -4.86
N LYS A 444 -27.21 -12.72 -4.25
CA LYS A 444 -26.33 -11.61 -3.86
C LYS A 444 -25.51 -11.18 -5.07
N LYS A 445 -25.87 -10.04 -5.67
CA LYS A 445 -25.11 -9.43 -6.76
C LYS A 445 -23.73 -9.01 -6.20
N ALA A 446 -22.65 -9.69 -6.60
CA ALA A 446 -21.31 -9.25 -6.24
C ALA A 446 -21.12 -7.82 -6.80
N ALA A 447 -20.78 -6.87 -5.93
CA ALA A 447 -20.42 -5.54 -6.37
C ALA A 447 -19.11 -5.63 -7.15
N GLY A 448 -19.18 -5.55 -8.48
CA GLY A 448 -17.99 -5.30 -9.30
C GLY A 448 -17.41 -3.92 -9.00
N ILE A 449 -16.17 -3.65 -9.41
CA ILE A 449 -15.54 -2.34 -9.22
C ILE A 449 -16.18 -1.25 -10.08
N THR A 450 -16.65 -1.57 -11.29
CA THR A 450 -17.12 -0.58 -12.27
C THR A 450 -18.24 0.34 -11.76
N PRO A 451 -19.28 -0.13 -11.04
CA PRO A 451 -20.29 0.74 -10.44
C PRO A 451 -19.76 1.66 -9.33
N LEU A 452 -18.59 1.37 -8.78
CA LEU A 452 -17.94 2.15 -7.72
C LEU A 452 -17.04 3.25 -8.30
N LEU A 453 -16.61 3.12 -9.55
CA LEU A 453 -15.75 4.11 -10.22
C LEU A 453 -16.55 5.36 -10.62
N ASN A 454 -15.85 6.50 -10.67
CA ASN A 454 -16.41 7.73 -11.17
C ASN A 454 -16.74 7.60 -12.67
N LYS A 455 -17.89 8.12 -13.09
CA LYS A 455 -18.35 8.01 -14.49
C LYS A 455 -17.46 8.77 -15.46
N LYS A 456 -16.92 9.93 -15.09
CA LYS A 456 -16.02 10.72 -15.94
C LYS A 456 -14.70 9.99 -16.13
N PHE A 457 -14.10 9.50 -15.04
CA PHE A 457 -12.89 8.68 -15.06
C PHE A 457 -13.07 7.42 -15.93
N THR A 458 -14.17 6.69 -15.73
CA THR A 458 -14.49 5.50 -16.54
C THR A 458 -14.68 5.84 -18.02
N ALA A 459 -15.32 6.97 -18.34
CA ALA A 459 -15.53 7.41 -19.72
C ALA A 459 -14.22 7.81 -20.41
N ALA A 460 -13.29 8.43 -19.68
CA ALA A 460 -11.98 8.83 -20.18
C ALA A 460 -11.13 7.63 -20.61
N HIS A 461 -11.23 6.51 -19.88
CA HIS A 461 -10.43 5.31 -20.11
C HIS A 461 -11.21 4.12 -20.68
N LYS A 462 -12.39 4.36 -21.27
CA LYS A 462 -13.26 3.29 -21.82
C LYS A 462 -12.60 2.43 -22.91
N GLY A 463 -11.54 2.93 -23.54
CA GLY A 463 -10.79 2.23 -24.58
C GLY A 463 -9.77 1.22 -24.05
N GLU A 464 -9.45 1.28 -22.76
CA GLU A 464 -8.52 0.34 -22.14
C GLU A 464 -9.10 -1.08 -22.16
N THR A 465 -8.25 -2.04 -22.52
CA THR A 465 -8.61 -3.46 -22.56
C THR A 465 -7.51 -4.33 -21.98
N PHE A 466 -7.90 -5.55 -21.59
CA PHE A 466 -7.00 -6.58 -21.12
C PHE A 466 -7.35 -7.91 -21.79
N SER A 467 -6.34 -8.62 -22.27
CA SER A 467 -6.54 -9.94 -22.86
C SER A 467 -5.38 -10.86 -22.51
N ASN A 468 -5.69 -12.16 -22.52
CA ASN A 468 -4.75 -13.23 -22.24
C ASN A 468 -4.73 -14.18 -23.43
N ILE A 469 -3.58 -14.82 -23.68
CA ILE A 469 -3.48 -15.86 -24.72
C ILE A 469 -4.40 -17.02 -24.33
N PRO A 470 -5.49 -17.28 -25.08
CA PRO A 470 -6.60 -18.06 -24.56
C PRO A 470 -6.49 -19.56 -24.84
N ASP A 471 -5.62 -19.96 -25.78
CA ASP A 471 -5.64 -21.28 -26.44
C ASP A 471 -4.24 -21.81 -26.81
N ASN A 472 -3.19 -21.34 -26.13
CA ASN A 472 -1.84 -21.87 -26.21
C ASN A 472 -1.18 -21.77 -24.83
N LEU A 473 -0.92 -22.92 -24.19
CA LEU A 473 -0.41 -23.03 -22.83
C LEU A 473 0.97 -22.39 -22.69
N LYS A 474 1.96 -22.84 -23.47
CA LYS A 474 3.34 -22.34 -23.32
C LYS A 474 3.48 -20.87 -23.69
N LEU A 475 2.84 -20.40 -24.77
CA LEU A 475 2.87 -18.97 -25.09
C LEU A 475 2.20 -18.14 -23.99
N ARG A 476 1.12 -18.66 -23.39
CA ARG A 476 0.48 -18.03 -22.23
C ARG A 476 1.42 -17.96 -21.01
N LEU A 477 2.20 -19.01 -20.74
CA LEU A 477 3.19 -19.04 -19.66
C LEU A 477 4.34 -18.05 -19.94
N ILE A 478 4.87 -18.00 -21.16
CA ILE A 478 5.90 -17.01 -21.58
C ILE A 478 5.39 -15.58 -21.37
N ASP A 479 4.17 -15.28 -21.80
CA ASP A 479 3.53 -13.97 -21.63
C ASP A 479 3.41 -13.58 -20.13
N ASP A 480 3.03 -14.53 -19.28
CA ASP A 480 2.93 -14.31 -17.83
C ASP A 480 4.27 -14.22 -17.11
N LEU A 481 5.34 -14.86 -17.63
CA LEU A 481 6.71 -14.77 -17.12
C LEU A 481 7.31 -13.37 -17.31
N PHE A 482 7.05 -12.71 -18.44
CA PHE A 482 7.71 -11.45 -18.77
C PHE A 482 6.83 -10.21 -18.64
N HIS A 483 5.50 -10.33 -18.71
CA HIS A 483 4.61 -9.17 -18.75
C HIS A 483 3.57 -9.18 -17.63
N LYS A 484 2.80 -10.25 -17.40
CA LYS A 484 1.50 -10.11 -16.71
C LYS A 484 1.42 -10.57 -15.24
N SER A 485 2.08 -11.67 -14.88
CA SER A 485 1.92 -12.28 -13.54
C SER A 485 3.19 -12.16 -12.74
N LEU A 486 4.27 -12.75 -13.24
CA LEU A 486 5.53 -12.86 -12.52
C LEU A 486 6.15 -11.50 -12.18
N PRO A 487 6.15 -10.47 -13.05
CA PRO A 487 6.78 -9.19 -12.73
C PRO A 487 6.25 -8.54 -11.45
N ALA A 488 4.93 -8.62 -11.21
CA ALA A 488 4.33 -8.06 -10.00
C ALA A 488 4.74 -8.83 -8.75
N VAL A 489 4.79 -10.15 -8.84
CA VAL A 489 5.13 -11.05 -7.73
C VAL A 489 6.61 -10.87 -7.32
N LEU A 490 7.51 -10.76 -8.32
CA LEU A 490 8.93 -10.47 -8.09
C LEU A 490 9.14 -9.06 -7.49
N ARG A 491 8.36 -8.06 -7.93
CA ARG A 491 8.39 -6.73 -7.32
C ARG A 491 7.99 -6.79 -5.86
N TYR A 492 6.95 -7.53 -5.50
CA TYR A 492 6.55 -7.69 -4.09
C TYR A 492 7.63 -8.36 -3.25
N GLU A 493 8.26 -9.42 -3.78
CA GLU A 493 9.37 -10.09 -3.12
C GLU A 493 10.54 -9.15 -2.88
N ASP A 494 11.00 -8.43 -3.92
CA ASP A 494 12.12 -7.49 -3.78
C ASP A 494 11.79 -6.38 -2.79
N LYS A 495 10.63 -5.71 -2.90
CA LYS A 495 10.26 -4.62 -1.97
C LYS A 495 10.18 -5.11 -0.53
N ASN A 496 9.54 -6.26 -0.28
CA ASN A 496 9.41 -6.82 1.07
C ASN A 496 10.74 -7.28 1.65
N THR A 497 11.56 -7.98 0.88
CA THR A 497 12.88 -8.45 1.36
C THR A 497 13.80 -7.26 1.64
N MET A 498 13.86 -6.32 0.71
CA MET A 498 14.76 -5.16 0.81
C MET A 498 14.38 -4.19 1.92
N ARG A 499 13.09 -4.06 2.25
CA ARG A 499 12.64 -3.26 3.40
C ARG A 499 13.31 -3.66 4.72
N PHE A 500 13.69 -4.93 4.84
CA PHE A 500 14.34 -5.50 6.02
C PHE A 500 15.78 -5.95 5.74
N SER A 501 16.42 -5.36 4.73
CA SER A 501 17.83 -5.65 4.39
C SER A 501 18.11 -7.15 4.19
N LEU A 502 17.16 -7.85 3.55
CA LEU A 502 17.28 -9.26 3.18
C LEU A 502 17.40 -9.40 1.67
N GLU A 503 18.20 -10.34 1.20
CA GLU A 503 18.25 -10.74 -0.22
C GLU A 503 17.31 -11.91 -0.52
N GLY A 504 16.23 -11.67 -1.28
CA GLY A 504 15.40 -12.73 -1.86
C GLY A 504 16.05 -13.39 -3.09
N ARG A 505 16.07 -14.72 -3.13
CA ARG A 505 16.57 -15.56 -4.25
C ARG A 505 15.50 -16.55 -4.71
N VAL A 506 15.33 -16.68 -6.03
CA VAL A 506 14.25 -17.48 -6.66
C VAL A 506 14.80 -18.61 -7.55
N PRO A 507 14.99 -19.85 -7.04
CA PRO A 507 15.61 -20.96 -7.77
C PRO A 507 14.88 -21.43 -9.02
N PHE A 508 13.57 -21.25 -9.09
CA PHE A 508 12.79 -21.65 -10.27
C PHE A 508 13.08 -20.79 -11.50
N LEU A 509 13.60 -19.57 -11.31
CA LEU A 509 13.99 -18.67 -12.41
C LEU A 509 15.45 -18.84 -12.81
N ASP A 510 15.98 -20.05 -12.67
CA ASP A 510 17.23 -20.42 -13.31
C ASP A 510 17.02 -20.59 -14.82
N LYS A 511 17.85 -19.91 -15.63
CA LYS A 511 17.69 -19.91 -17.10
C LYS A 511 17.71 -21.32 -17.67
N GLU A 512 18.58 -22.19 -17.17
CA GLU A 512 18.73 -23.54 -17.71
C GLU A 512 17.58 -24.47 -17.31
N VAL A 513 16.99 -24.24 -16.13
CA VAL A 513 15.75 -24.93 -15.71
C VAL A 513 14.58 -24.51 -16.59
N VAL A 514 14.42 -23.21 -16.85
CA VAL A 514 13.32 -22.69 -17.67
C VAL A 514 13.47 -23.11 -19.14
N LYS A 515 14.66 -22.99 -19.74
CA LYS A 515 14.91 -23.46 -21.11
C LYS A 515 14.57 -24.93 -21.28
N PHE A 516 15.07 -25.77 -20.37
CA PHE A 516 14.82 -27.20 -20.43
C PHE A 516 13.32 -27.50 -20.34
N LEU A 517 12.62 -26.90 -19.36
CA LEU A 517 11.17 -27.06 -19.18
C LEU A 517 10.40 -26.72 -20.47
N PHE A 518 10.70 -25.59 -21.10
CA PHE A 518 9.98 -25.16 -22.30
C PHE A 518 10.26 -26.05 -23.52
N SER A 519 11.38 -26.78 -23.56
CA SER A 519 11.64 -27.78 -24.61
C SER A 519 10.84 -29.09 -24.48
N LEU A 520 10.22 -29.36 -23.31
CA LEU A 520 9.46 -30.59 -23.04
C LEU A 520 8.05 -30.52 -23.60
N ASP A 521 7.38 -31.65 -23.81
CA ASP A 521 5.96 -31.67 -24.16
C ASP A 521 5.05 -31.06 -23.07
N ASP A 522 3.81 -30.72 -23.42
CA ASP A 522 2.84 -30.15 -22.45
C ASP A 522 2.52 -31.11 -21.29
N GLU A 523 2.73 -32.42 -21.47
CA GLU A 523 2.47 -33.40 -20.41
C GLU A 523 3.45 -33.27 -19.24
N SER A 524 4.61 -32.64 -19.45
CA SER A 524 5.53 -32.24 -18.38
C SER A 524 4.94 -31.17 -17.45
N ILE A 525 4.03 -30.34 -17.97
CA ILE A 525 3.40 -29.25 -17.25
C ILE A 525 2.03 -29.68 -16.71
N ILE A 526 1.15 -30.15 -17.60
CA ILE A 526 -0.24 -30.53 -17.28
C ILE A 526 -0.59 -31.93 -17.81
N LYS A 527 -1.08 -32.81 -16.93
CA LYS A 527 -1.68 -34.08 -17.33
C LYS A 527 -2.73 -34.57 -16.35
N GLY A 528 -3.89 -34.99 -16.86
CA GLY A 528 -4.99 -35.55 -16.08
C GLY A 528 -5.49 -34.60 -14.99
N GLY A 529 -5.54 -33.29 -15.27
CA GLY A 529 -5.87 -32.25 -14.29
C GLY A 529 -4.79 -31.97 -13.23
N TRP A 530 -3.62 -32.61 -13.30
CA TRP A 530 -2.46 -32.25 -12.46
C TRP A 530 -1.60 -31.22 -13.16
N ASN A 531 -1.28 -30.12 -12.48
CA ASN A 531 -0.27 -29.15 -12.89
C ASN A 531 1.10 -29.48 -12.28
N LYS A 532 2.14 -28.77 -12.72
CA LYS A 532 3.52 -28.92 -12.21
C LYS A 532 4.00 -30.37 -12.20
N ARG A 533 3.59 -31.15 -13.19
CA ARG A 533 3.79 -32.60 -13.16
C ARG A 533 5.27 -32.98 -13.04
N ILE A 534 6.13 -32.34 -13.83
CA ILE A 534 7.57 -32.58 -13.79
C ILE A 534 8.17 -32.32 -12.39
N LEU A 535 7.78 -31.22 -11.73
CA LEU A 535 8.23 -30.90 -10.38
C LEU A 535 7.76 -31.95 -9.37
N ARG A 536 6.48 -32.36 -9.43
CA ARG A 536 5.91 -33.39 -8.55
C ARG A 536 6.63 -34.72 -8.71
N ASP A 537 6.88 -35.14 -9.94
CA ASP A 537 7.55 -36.41 -10.24
C ASP A 537 9.04 -36.35 -9.84
N ALA A 538 9.72 -35.23 -10.10
CA ALA A 538 11.12 -35.02 -9.75
C ALA A 538 11.36 -35.01 -8.24
N THR A 539 10.41 -34.51 -7.45
CA THR A 539 10.53 -34.37 -5.99
C THR A 539 9.72 -35.40 -5.20
N ARG A 540 9.06 -36.36 -5.86
CA ARG A 540 8.14 -37.33 -5.23
C ARG A 540 8.75 -38.09 -4.06
N GLU A 541 10.00 -38.52 -4.18
CA GLU A 541 10.70 -39.31 -3.14
C GLU A 541 11.21 -38.45 -1.97
N LEU A 542 11.32 -37.14 -2.19
CA LEU A 542 11.79 -36.17 -1.20
C LEU A 542 10.62 -35.55 -0.42
N LEU A 543 9.48 -35.35 -1.06
CA LEU A 543 8.31 -34.70 -0.46
C LEU A 543 7.37 -35.68 0.26
N PRO A 544 6.68 -35.24 1.33
CA PRO A 544 5.54 -35.95 1.89
C PRO A 544 4.43 -36.18 0.84
N GLU A 545 3.78 -37.35 0.86
CA GLU A 545 2.70 -37.69 -0.07
C GLU A 545 1.54 -36.69 -0.05
N MET A 546 1.23 -36.12 1.12
CA MET A 546 0.15 -35.14 1.25
C MET A 546 0.41 -33.82 0.50
N ILE A 547 1.66 -33.54 0.12
CA ILE A 547 2.03 -32.36 -0.67
C ILE A 547 2.13 -32.73 -2.15
N SER A 548 2.81 -33.83 -2.47
CA SER A 548 2.96 -34.28 -3.87
C SER A 548 1.62 -34.62 -4.51
N ASN A 549 0.65 -35.13 -3.74
CA ASN A 549 -0.71 -35.45 -4.17
C ASN A 549 -1.73 -34.30 -3.97
N ARG A 550 -1.27 -33.07 -3.71
CA ARG A 550 -2.13 -31.90 -3.51
C ARG A 550 -2.38 -31.14 -4.82
N ARG A 551 -3.62 -31.18 -5.34
CA ARG A 551 -4.03 -30.46 -6.56
C ARG A 551 -4.44 -29.00 -6.32
N ASN A 552 -4.87 -28.64 -5.11
CA ASN A 552 -5.32 -27.29 -4.78
C ASN A 552 -4.13 -26.39 -4.40
N LYS A 553 -3.90 -25.35 -5.21
CA LYS A 553 -3.05 -24.22 -4.81
C LYS A 553 -3.81 -23.37 -3.79
N ILE A 554 -3.20 -23.11 -2.65
CA ILE A 554 -3.55 -21.99 -1.78
C ILE A 554 -2.46 -20.96 -2.05
N GLY A 555 -2.87 -19.73 -2.35
CA GLY A 555 -1.93 -18.62 -2.56
C GLY A 555 -1.42 -18.10 -1.24
N PHE A 556 -0.41 -17.26 -1.28
CA PHE A 556 0.06 -16.53 -0.10
C PHE A 556 -0.96 -15.45 0.28
N THR A 557 -2.06 -15.87 0.92
CA THR A 557 -3.21 -15.02 1.25
C THR A 557 -3.35 -14.89 2.75
N THR A 558 -3.60 -13.67 3.23
CA THR A 558 -4.05 -13.40 4.60
C THR A 558 -5.53 -13.81 4.77
N PRO A 559 -6.01 -13.97 6.01
CA PRO A 559 -7.44 -14.04 6.34
C PRO A 559 -8.18 -12.71 6.07
N GLU A 560 -8.05 -12.15 4.86
CA GLU A 560 -8.44 -10.77 4.52
C GLU A 560 -9.90 -10.45 4.89
N ALA A 561 -10.82 -11.41 4.71
CA ALA A 561 -12.23 -11.21 5.08
C ALA A 561 -12.44 -11.12 6.60
N GLU A 562 -11.72 -11.90 7.38
CA GLU A 562 -11.75 -11.85 8.84
C GLU A 562 -11.13 -10.54 9.33
N TRP A 563 -9.97 -10.18 8.78
CA TRP A 563 -9.27 -8.94 9.11
C TRP A 563 -10.09 -7.71 8.78
N PHE A 564 -10.74 -7.66 7.61
CA PHE A 564 -11.62 -6.55 7.21
C PHE A 564 -12.80 -6.36 8.18
N GLY A 565 -13.32 -7.44 8.74
CA GLY A 565 -14.33 -7.36 9.81
C GLY A 565 -13.76 -6.75 11.08
N LEU A 566 -12.55 -7.15 11.48
CA LEU A 566 -11.87 -6.63 12.68
C LEU A 566 -11.40 -5.19 12.55
N MET A 567 -11.02 -4.75 11.34
CA MET A 567 -10.56 -3.37 11.06
C MET A 567 -11.63 -2.50 10.39
N GLN A 568 -12.91 -2.88 10.48
CA GLN A 568 -13.99 -2.15 9.81
C GLN A 568 -13.97 -0.65 10.14
N GLU A 569 -13.65 -0.29 11.38
CA GLU A 569 -13.53 1.10 11.84
C GLU A 569 -12.46 1.84 11.02
N LYS A 570 -11.25 1.27 10.93
CA LYS A 570 -10.16 1.84 10.12
C LYS A 570 -10.53 1.98 8.64
N ILE A 571 -11.25 1.01 8.09
CA ILE A 571 -11.70 1.07 6.69
C ILE A 571 -12.73 2.19 6.49
N TYR A 572 -13.67 2.33 7.41
CA TYR A 572 -14.61 3.46 7.40
C TYR A 572 -13.89 4.80 7.55
N GLU A 573 -12.88 4.89 8.41
CA GLU A 573 -12.07 6.11 8.55
C GLU A 573 -11.51 6.58 7.20
N ILE A 574 -10.97 5.63 6.42
CA ILE A 574 -10.42 5.88 5.09
C ILE A 574 -11.53 6.27 4.12
N PHE A 575 -12.60 5.47 3.99
CA PHE A 575 -13.67 5.73 3.02
C PHE A 575 -14.48 7.00 3.30
N LEU A 576 -14.55 7.46 4.55
CA LEU A 576 -15.27 8.68 4.94
C LEU A 576 -14.39 9.92 5.00
N SER A 577 -13.08 9.78 4.83
CA SER A 577 -12.16 10.91 4.80
C SER A 577 -12.50 11.91 3.69
N SER A 578 -12.15 13.19 3.92
CA SER A 578 -12.24 14.26 2.94
C SER A 578 -11.40 13.95 1.69
N SER A 579 -10.17 13.46 1.89
CA SER A 579 -9.26 13.07 0.81
C SER A 579 -9.90 12.03 -0.11
N PHE A 580 -10.43 10.93 0.45
CA PHE A 580 -11.08 9.87 -0.32
C PHE A 580 -12.30 10.37 -1.08
N GLY A 581 -13.13 11.21 -0.44
CA GLY A 581 -14.32 11.80 -1.05
C GLY A 581 -14.03 12.77 -2.19
N SER A 582 -12.89 13.45 -2.13
CA SER A 582 -12.46 14.43 -3.13
C SER A 582 -11.83 13.81 -4.39
N ARG A 583 -11.40 12.53 -4.34
CA ARG A 583 -10.71 11.88 -5.45
C ARG A 583 -11.60 11.80 -6.71
N PRO A 584 -11.06 12.06 -7.91
CA PRO A 584 -11.84 11.98 -9.15
C PRO A 584 -12.09 10.55 -9.63
N TYR A 585 -11.52 9.54 -8.97
CA TYR A 585 -11.45 8.16 -9.47
C TYR A 585 -12.67 7.29 -9.13
N TRP A 586 -13.32 7.53 -7.99
CA TRP A 586 -14.45 6.73 -7.50
C TRP A 586 -15.62 7.59 -7.03
N ASN A 587 -16.73 6.92 -6.72
CA ASN A 587 -17.90 7.51 -6.09
C ASN A 587 -17.95 7.05 -4.63
N GLN A 588 -17.62 7.95 -3.70
CA GLN A 588 -17.55 7.67 -2.26
C GLN A 588 -18.83 7.02 -1.72
N ASP A 589 -20.00 7.58 -2.02
CA ASP A 589 -21.29 7.06 -1.53
C ASP A 589 -21.54 5.61 -2.01
N ALA A 590 -21.17 5.31 -3.26
CA ALA A 590 -21.30 3.95 -3.82
C ALA A 590 -20.34 2.96 -3.17
N VAL A 591 -19.10 3.39 -2.89
CA VAL A 591 -18.09 2.56 -2.20
C VAL A 591 -18.57 2.20 -0.80
N ILE A 592 -18.99 3.21 -0.02
CA ILE A 592 -19.42 2.97 1.36
C ILE A 592 -20.65 2.07 1.39
N TYR A 593 -21.63 2.31 0.52
CA TYR A 593 -22.80 1.45 0.39
C TYR A 593 -22.43 -0.01 0.08
N ALA A 594 -21.51 -0.23 -0.86
CA ALA A 594 -21.05 -1.57 -1.20
C ALA A 594 -20.34 -2.25 -0.02
N PHE A 595 -19.57 -1.49 0.76
CA PHE A 595 -18.88 -1.98 1.94
C PHE A 595 -19.86 -2.37 3.07
N GLU A 596 -20.90 -1.58 3.31
CA GLU A 596 -21.99 -1.94 4.24
C GLU A 596 -22.71 -3.23 3.84
N GLU A 597 -23.02 -3.39 2.55
CA GLU A 597 -23.64 -4.61 2.04
C GLU A 597 -22.72 -5.82 2.20
N TYR A 598 -21.41 -5.63 2.07
CA TYR A 598 -20.41 -6.66 2.31
C TYR A 598 -20.38 -7.07 3.79
N LEU A 599 -20.21 -6.12 4.72
CA LEU A 599 -20.16 -6.39 6.16
C LEU A 599 -21.45 -7.03 6.71
N SER A 600 -22.61 -6.59 6.21
CA SER A 600 -23.92 -7.17 6.58
C SER A 600 -24.21 -8.52 5.93
N GLY A 601 -23.30 -9.02 5.09
CA GLY A 601 -23.45 -10.25 4.34
C GLY A 601 -24.57 -10.19 3.29
N LYS A 602 -25.07 -9.02 2.92
CA LYS A 602 -26.09 -8.83 1.87
C LYS A 602 -25.51 -8.91 0.46
N SER A 603 -24.23 -8.60 0.29
CA SER A 603 -23.49 -8.74 -0.96
C SER A 603 -22.51 -9.90 -0.92
N ALA A 604 -22.21 -10.47 -2.09
CA ALA A 604 -21.08 -11.38 -2.29
C ALA A 604 -19.80 -10.58 -2.67
N GLY A 605 -19.70 -9.33 -2.19
CA GLY A 605 -18.57 -8.44 -2.45
C GLY A 605 -17.23 -9.11 -2.15
N SER A 606 -16.22 -8.77 -2.92
CA SER A 606 -14.86 -9.32 -2.76
C SER A 606 -14.01 -8.30 -2.02
N THR A 607 -13.31 -8.75 -0.97
CA THR A 607 -12.34 -7.95 -0.23
C THR A 607 -11.30 -7.30 -1.14
N MET A 608 -10.86 -7.99 -2.21
CA MET A 608 -9.98 -7.44 -3.26
C MET A 608 -10.53 -6.17 -3.94
N VAL A 609 -11.85 -5.97 -4.01
CA VAL A 609 -12.42 -4.72 -4.57
C VAL A 609 -12.17 -3.55 -3.63
N PHE A 610 -12.48 -3.73 -2.35
CA PHE A 610 -12.29 -2.71 -1.33
C PHE A 610 -10.82 -2.45 -1.04
N TRP A 611 -10.00 -3.50 -0.97
CA TRP A 611 -8.55 -3.38 -0.81
C TRP A 611 -7.93 -2.49 -1.89
N ARG A 612 -8.28 -2.68 -3.17
CA ARG A 612 -7.72 -1.83 -4.24
C ARG A 612 -8.07 -0.35 -4.08
N LEU A 613 -9.26 -0.03 -3.56
CA LEU A 613 -9.66 1.35 -3.27
C LEU A 613 -8.90 1.91 -2.06
N ILE A 614 -8.81 1.13 -0.98
CA ILE A 614 -8.06 1.49 0.25
C ILE A 614 -6.58 1.73 -0.09
N ASN A 615 -5.97 0.78 -0.77
CA ASN A 615 -4.55 0.80 -1.11
C ASN A 615 -4.21 1.93 -2.09
N THR A 616 -5.10 2.22 -3.06
CA THR A 616 -4.95 3.41 -3.91
C THR A 616 -5.03 4.69 -3.10
N GLU A 617 -6.02 4.83 -2.21
CA GLU A 617 -6.16 6.04 -1.39
C GLU A 617 -4.93 6.28 -0.50
N LEU A 618 -4.44 5.23 0.16
CA LEU A 618 -3.26 5.34 1.00
C LEU A 618 -2.00 5.67 0.19
N TRP A 619 -1.87 5.10 -1.01
CA TRP A 619 -0.79 5.45 -1.94
C TRP A 619 -0.88 6.91 -2.39
N LEU A 620 -2.08 7.41 -2.69
CA LEU A 620 -2.30 8.82 -3.02
C LEU A 620 -1.89 9.75 -1.87
N ARG A 621 -2.26 9.40 -0.64
CA ARG A 621 -1.87 10.16 0.57
C ARG A 621 -0.37 10.17 0.79
N GLU A 622 0.29 9.03 0.61
CA GLU A 622 1.73 8.90 0.87
C GLU A 622 2.57 9.67 -0.14
N PHE A 623 2.18 9.68 -1.43
CA PHE A 623 3.05 10.16 -2.50
C PHE A 623 2.61 11.44 -3.21
N PHE A 624 1.35 11.88 -3.05
CA PHE A 624 0.81 13.05 -3.76
C PHE A 624 0.21 14.11 -2.85
N ASP A 625 -0.29 13.72 -1.68
CA ASP A 625 -0.81 14.68 -0.74
C ASP A 625 0.34 15.30 0.07
N GLN A 626 0.22 16.58 0.36
CA GLN A 626 1.05 17.17 1.41
C GLN A 626 0.65 16.50 2.74
N PRO A 627 1.61 16.17 3.62
CA PRO A 627 1.26 15.66 4.94
C PRO A 627 0.27 16.64 5.54
N GLU A 628 -0.92 16.15 5.89
CA GLU A 628 -1.87 16.94 6.67
C GLU A 628 -1.09 17.42 7.88
N VAL A 629 -0.80 18.72 7.93
CA VAL A 629 -0.24 19.32 9.12
C VAL A 629 -1.33 19.14 10.16
N LYS A 630 -1.20 18.11 11.01
CA LYS A 630 -1.94 18.03 12.26
C LYS A 630 -1.43 19.17 13.14
N ALA A 631 -1.83 20.39 12.80
CA ALA A 631 -1.41 21.61 13.48
C ALA A 631 -2.16 21.69 14.82
N GLY A 632 -1.75 20.87 15.77
CA GLY A 632 -1.82 21.22 17.17
C GLY A 632 -0.42 21.64 17.56
N ILE A 633 -0.19 22.91 17.89
CA ILE A 633 1.09 23.32 18.49
C ILE A 633 1.19 22.56 19.83
N GLU A 634 2.05 21.55 19.92
CA GLU A 634 2.32 20.86 21.18
C GLU A 634 2.83 21.90 22.21
N GLY A 635 2.23 21.93 23.40
CA GLY A 635 2.54 22.97 24.40
C GLY A 635 1.89 24.35 24.20
N LYS A 636 0.92 24.51 23.28
CA LYS A 636 0.11 25.74 23.18
C LYS A 636 -0.58 26.10 24.50
N SER A 637 -0.36 27.32 24.98
CA SER A 637 -1.01 27.90 26.15
C SER A 637 -2.45 28.38 25.85
N ASP A 638 -3.33 28.40 26.85
CA ASP A 638 -4.72 28.89 26.77
C ASP A 638 -4.80 30.41 26.44
N TYR A 639 -3.67 31.11 26.58
CA TYR A 639 -3.53 32.55 26.34
C TYR A 639 -3.17 32.91 24.89
N ILE A 640 -2.99 31.92 24.02
CA ILE A 640 -2.58 32.09 22.62
C ILE A 640 -3.78 31.76 21.70
N PRO A 641 -4.07 32.56 20.66
CA PRO A 641 -5.14 32.21 19.72
C PRO A 641 -4.81 30.94 18.92
N ASN A 642 -5.83 30.30 18.35
CA ASN A 642 -5.60 29.26 17.34
C ASN A 642 -4.97 29.87 16.07
N ALA A 643 -4.31 29.04 15.25
CA ALA A 643 -3.69 29.50 14.01
C ALA A 643 -4.73 30.25 13.15
N ASP A 644 -4.32 31.38 12.57
CA ASP A 644 -5.16 32.27 11.74
C ASP A 644 -6.41 32.86 12.44
N LYS A 645 -6.50 32.78 13.78
CA LYS A 645 -7.58 33.38 14.58
C LYS A 645 -7.05 34.50 15.47
N ASN A 646 -7.95 35.40 15.90
CA ASN A 646 -7.65 36.46 16.85
C ASN A 646 -8.39 36.23 18.17
N LEU A 647 -7.73 36.56 19.30
CA LEU A 647 -8.39 36.55 20.61
C LEU A 647 -9.51 37.59 20.64
N ASP A 648 -9.26 38.79 20.11
CA ASP A 648 -10.20 39.89 20.14
C ASP A 648 -11.13 39.90 18.93
N ILE A 649 -12.41 40.18 19.19
CA ILE A 649 -13.43 40.40 18.17
C ILE A 649 -14.33 41.58 18.53
N THR A 650 -14.56 42.46 17.56
CA THR A 650 -15.57 43.53 17.67
C THR A 650 -16.89 43.06 17.06
N VAL A 651 -17.92 43.05 17.89
CA VAL A 651 -19.28 42.65 17.51
C VAL A 651 -20.04 43.85 16.94
N PRO A 652 -20.82 43.69 15.84
CA PRO A 652 -21.64 44.76 15.28
C PRO A 652 -22.68 45.34 16.27
N ASP A 653 -23.33 46.44 15.88
CA ASP A 653 -24.45 47.06 16.62
C ASP A 653 -24.14 47.54 18.05
N ASN A 654 -22.93 48.08 18.26
CA ASN A 654 -22.46 48.62 19.55
C ASN A 654 -22.44 47.61 20.72
N ALA A 655 -22.38 46.30 20.43
CA ALA A 655 -22.31 45.28 21.47
C ALA A 655 -20.92 45.16 22.14
N GLY A 656 -19.91 45.86 21.64
CA GLY A 656 -18.57 45.96 22.24
C GLY A 656 -17.52 45.02 21.62
N THR A 657 -16.33 45.04 22.23
CA THR A 657 -15.22 44.14 21.88
C THR A 657 -15.10 43.04 22.94
N PHE A 658 -14.85 41.82 22.51
CA PHE A 658 -14.70 40.65 23.37
C PHE A 658 -13.36 39.96 23.11
N ARG A 659 -12.67 39.58 24.19
CA ARG A 659 -11.46 38.75 24.13
C ARG A 659 -11.81 37.30 24.43
N ARG A 660 -11.40 36.38 23.58
CA ARG A 660 -11.85 34.97 23.59
C ARG A 660 -10.64 34.06 23.69
N TYR A 661 -10.51 33.38 24.82
CA TYR A 661 -9.42 32.46 25.12
C TYR A 661 -9.85 31.03 24.83
N PRO A 662 -9.43 30.41 23.71
CA PRO A 662 -9.75 29.03 23.42
C PRO A 662 -8.97 28.08 24.34
N LEU A 663 -9.69 27.29 25.14
CA LEU A 663 -9.08 26.40 26.13
C LEU A 663 -8.74 25.06 25.49
N ARG A 664 -7.46 24.64 25.58
CA ARG A 664 -7.03 23.33 25.08
C ARG A 664 -7.40 22.21 26.05
N THR A 665 -8.09 21.18 25.57
CA THR A 665 -8.51 20.05 26.41
C THR A 665 -7.94 18.73 25.90
N GLU A 666 -7.95 17.72 26.76
CA GLU A 666 -8.02 16.33 26.31
C GLU A 666 -9.34 16.07 25.58
N VAL A 667 -9.40 14.97 24.83
CA VAL A 667 -10.61 14.58 24.10
C VAL A 667 -11.67 14.10 25.09
N PHE A 668 -12.88 14.63 25.00
CA PHE A 668 -14.03 14.17 25.77
C PHE A 668 -14.59 12.89 25.16
N TYR A 669 -14.94 11.92 26.00
CA TYR A 669 -15.58 10.65 25.63
C TYR A 669 -16.92 10.50 26.34
N LYS A 670 -17.69 9.46 26.00
CA LYS A 670 -18.95 9.15 26.69
C LYS A 670 -18.74 8.90 28.19
N GLU A 671 -17.59 8.34 28.54
CA GLU A 671 -17.19 8.00 29.91
C GLU A 671 -16.61 9.21 30.66
N THR A 672 -16.35 10.33 29.99
CA THR A 672 -15.85 11.53 30.65
C THR A 672 -16.94 12.12 31.54
N ASP A 673 -16.63 12.27 32.83
CA ASP A 673 -17.46 13.05 33.74
C ASP A 673 -17.37 14.53 33.34
N PHE A 674 -18.41 14.99 32.64
CA PHE A 674 -18.40 16.25 31.91
C PHE A 674 -18.15 17.45 32.82
N ASP A 675 -18.90 17.56 33.91
CA ASP A 675 -18.89 18.74 34.77
C ASP A 675 -17.51 18.95 35.45
N PRO A 676 -16.90 17.93 36.12
CA PRO A 676 -15.57 18.05 36.69
C PRO A 676 -14.47 18.30 35.65
N ALA A 677 -14.58 17.68 34.46
CA ALA A 677 -13.61 17.88 33.39
C ALA A 677 -13.62 19.34 32.90
N VAL A 678 -14.80 19.91 32.61
CA VAL A 678 -14.93 21.33 32.22
C VAL A 678 -14.36 22.23 33.31
N MET A 679 -14.69 22.00 34.59
CA MET A 679 -14.20 22.82 35.69
C MET A 679 -12.68 22.75 35.86
N THR A 680 -12.06 21.60 35.58
CA THR A 680 -10.60 21.44 35.61
C THR A 680 -9.91 22.42 34.66
N TYR A 681 -10.42 22.55 33.43
CA TYR A 681 -9.85 23.46 32.43
C TYR A 681 -10.14 24.94 32.73
N VAL A 682 -11.34 25.26 33.24
CA VAL A 682 -11.66 26.62 33.69
C VAL A 682 -10.73 27.04 34.84
N LYS A 683 -10.52 26.15 35.82
CA LYS A 683 -9.61 26.41 36.94
C LYS A 683 -8.16 26.55 36.48
N ARG A 684 -7.70 25.68 35.56
CA ARG A 684 -6.35 25.75 34.97
C ARG A 684 -6.07 27.11 34.37
N TYR A 685 -7.04 27.69 33.64
CA TYR A 685 -6.89 29.03 33.08
C TYR A 685 -6.59 30.04 34.20
N PHE A 686 -7.49 30.19 35.19
CA PHE A 686 -7.30 31.19 36.25
C PHE A 686 -6.04 30.96 37.11
N ASP A 687 -5.69 29.70 37.39
CA ASP A 687 -4.45 29.37 38.11
C ASP A 687 -3.19 29.83 37.34
N GLY A 688 -3.23 29.83 36.00
CA GLY A 688 -2.13 30.26 35.13
C GLY A 688 -2.07 31.76 34.86
N LEU A 689 -3.16 32.50 35.13
CA LEU A 689 -3.31 33.92 34.79
C LEU A 689 -2.21 34.83 35.38
N PRO A 690 -1.75 34.63 36.64
CA PRO A 690 -0.66 35.44 37.21
C PRO A 690 0.66 35.35 36.42
N THR A 691 0.85 34.30 35.63
CA THR A 691 2.06 34.06 34.84
C THR A 691 1.87 34.27 33.33
N ALA A 692 0.66 34.62 32.88
CA ALA A 692 0.31 34.73 31.46
C ALA A 692 0.85 35.99 30.78
N GLY A 693 1.09 37.06 31.55
CA GLY A 693 1.52 38.38 31.04
C GLY A 693 0.53 39.49 31.40
N GLY A 694 1.03 40.74 31.50
CA GLY A 694 0.25 41.88 32.00
C GLY A 694 -1.01 42.20 31.20
N ASP A 695 -0.95 42.09 29.87
CA ASP A 695 -2.09 42.34 28.96
C ASP A 695 -3.28 41.40 29.22
N HIS A 696 -3.02 40.13 29.56
CA HIS A 696 -4.08 39.18 29.90
C HIS A 696 -4.71 39.48 31.26
N GLY A 697 -3.90 39.94 32.22
CA GLY A 697 -4.40 40.42 33.52
C GLY A 697 -5.31 41.64 33.36
N GLU A 698 -4.91 42.63 32.57
CA GLU A 698 -5.72 43.83 32.31
C GLU A 698 -7.02 43.49 31.57
N ALA A 699 -6.96 42.62 30.56
CA ALA A 699 -8.11 42.22 29.76
C ALA A 699 -9.16 41.38 30.51
N THR A 700 -8.81 40.84 31.68
CA THR A 700 -9.68 40.01 32.53
C THR A 700 -10.10 40.70 33.83
N ALA A 701 -9.55 41.88 34.14
CA ALA A 701 -9.79 42.60 35.39
C ALA A 701 -11.08 43.42 35.39
N ASP A 702 -11.98 43.11 36.32
CA ASP A 702 -13.25 43.82 36.57
C ASP A 702 -14.16 43.96 35.34
N THR A 703 -14.18 42.96 34.46
CA THR A 703 -15.05 42.92 33.28
C THR A 703 -16.00 41.72 33.30
N PRO A 704 -17.24 41.84 32.77
CA PRO A 704 -18.13 40.70 32.62
C PRO A 704 -17.51 39.63 31.71
N TRP A 705 -17.58 38.37 32.13
CA TRP A 705 -17.05 37.26 31.36
C TRP A 705 -17.98 36.04 31.32
N TYR A 706 -17.79 35.21 30.31
CA TYR A 706 -18.67 34.10 29.96
C TYR A 706 -17.88 32.83 29.65
N LEU A 707 -18.51 31.68 29.88
CA LEU A 707 -18.00 30.37 29.46
C LEU A 707 -18.75 29.92 28.21
N PHE A 708 -18.04 29.71 27.10
CA PHE A 708 -18.62 29.20 25.87
C PHE A 708 -18.16 27.76 25.67
N VAL A 709 -19.10 26.83 25.53
CA VAL A 709 -18.82 25.39 25.42
C VAL A 709 -19.38 24.84 24.13
N SER A 710 -18.60 24.08 23.38
CA SER A 710 -19.07 23.42 22.17
C SER A 710 -20.18 22.42 22.49
N GLU A 711 -21.26 22.42 21.70
CA GLU A 711 -22.30 21.40 21.78
C GLU A 711 -21.75 19.98 21.61
N LYS A 712 -20.63 19.81 20.88
CA LYS A 712 -20.07 18.50 20.52
C LYS A 712 -19.65 17.73 21.75
N ILE A 713 -18.95 18.38 22.68
CA ILE A 713 -18.48 17.70 23.91
C ILE A 713 -19.63 17.44 24.88
N VAL A 714 -20.72 18.23 24.83
CA VAL A 714 -21.95 17.97 25.60
C VAL A 714 -22.66 16.75 25.04
N ALA A 715 -22.88 16.69 23.72
CA ALA A 715 -23.53 15.55 23.07
C ALA A 715 -22.71 14.25 23.23
N MET A 716 -21.38 14.32 23.12
CA MET A 716 -20.49 13.16 23.30
C MET A 716 -20.60 12.56 24.70
N THR A 717 -20.51 13.38 25.76
CA THR A 717 -20.62 12.92 27.15
C THR A 717 -22.03 12.43 27.51
N GLN A 718 -23.06 12.88 26.79
CA GLN A 718 -24.42 12.35 26.89
C GLN A 718 -24.62 11.03 26.11
N GLY A 719 -23.60 10.50 25.44
CA GLY A 719 -23.71 9.30 24.62
C GLY A 719 -24.53 9.49 23.34
N ARG A 720 -24.60 10.72 22.84
CA ARG A 720 -25.39 11.12 21.65
C ARG A 720 -24.54 11.27 20.38
N SER A 721 -23.29 10.81 20.43
CA SER A 721 -22.40 10.65 19.29
C SER A 721 -22.38 9.16 18.93
N ILE A 722 -22.99 8.79 17.81
CA ILE A 722 -23.10 7.39 17.39
C ILE A 722 -22.13 7.14 16.23
N PRO A 723 -21.14 6.25 16.36
CA PRO A 723 -20.26 5.89 15.26
C PRO A 723 -21.05 5.38 14.06
N VAL A 724 -20.66 5.76 12.84
CA VAL A 724 -21.35 5.36 11.60
C VAL A 724 -21.46 3.85 11.43
N TRP A 725 -20.46 3.09 11.87
CA TRP A 725 -20.48 1.63 11.82
C TRP A 725 -21.50 0.98 12.76
N ASP A 726 -21.96 1.70 13.78
CA ASP A 726 -23.02 1.24 14.68
C ASP A 726 -24.44 1.55 14.14
N ILE A 727 -24.55 2.43 13.14
CA ILE A 727 -25.83 2.89 12.59
C ILE A 727 -26.29 1.97 11.45
N LYS A 728 -27.38 1.22 11.70
CA LYS A 728 -28.00 0.36 10.68
C LYS A 728 -28.92 1.16 9.75
N VAL A 729 -28.38 1.58 8.62
CA VAL A 729 -29.11 2.39 7.62
C VAL A 729 -30.24 1.59 6.93
N SER A 730 -31.46 2.13 7.00
CA SER A 730 -32.64 1.61 6.28
C SER A 730 -32.69 2.08 4.82
N ASN A 731 -33.42 1.34 3.98
CA ASN A 731 -33.66 1.76 2.59
C ASN A 731 -34.38 3.12 2.50
N ALA A 732 -35.25 3.41 3.47
CA ALA A 732 -35.90 4.71 3.56
C ALA A 732 -34.88 5.83 3.77
N ALA A 733 -33.96 5.67 4.73
CA ALA A 733 -32.91 6.66 5.00
C ALA A 733 -32.05 6.96 3.76
N ARG A 734 -31.71 5.92 2.98
CA ARG A 734 -30.96 6.05 1.72
C ARG A 734 -31.70 6.77 0.61
N ILE A 735 -33.02 6.62 0.57
CA ILE A 735 -33.87 7.30 -0.40
C ILE A 735 -34.02 8.77 0.01
N PHE A 736 -34.40 9.03 1.26
CA PHE A 736 -34.71 10.38 1.74
C PHE A 736 -33.50 11.30 1.84
N SER A 737 -32.32 10.77 2.19
CA SER A 737 -31.06 11.55 2.21
C SER A 737 -30.75 12.23 0.86
N LYS A 738 -31.13 11.63 -0.27
CA LYS A 738 -30.92 12.21 -1.61
C LYS A 738 -31.82 13.40 -1.93
N PHE A 739 -32.92 13.57 -1.19
CA PHE A 739 -33.87 14.66 -1.38
C PHE A 739 -33.56 15.88 -0.50
N VAL A 740 -32.59 15.76 0.40
CA VAL A 740 -32.08 16.87 1.21
C VAL A 740 -30.84 17.44 0.55
N THR A 741 -30.72 18.76 0.53
CA THR A 741 -29.58 19.45 -0.10
C THR A 741 -28.39 19.39 0.86
N ARG A 742 -27.20 19.03 0.35
CA ARG A 742 -25.96 19.18 1.12
C ARG A 742 -25.77 20.66 1.42
N ASN A 743 -25.73 21.02 2.69
CA ASN A 743 -25.42 22.40 3.09
C ASN A 743 -23.91 22.60 2.90
N PRO A 744 -23.42 23.74 2.41
CA PRO A 744 -21.98 24.06 2.44
C PRO A 744 -21.36 23.78 3.83
N GLY A 745 -22.12 24.03 4.92
CA GLY A 745 -21.76 23.84 6.34
C GLY A 745 -21.45 22.43 6.85
N GLY A 746 -21.79 21.39 6.09
CA GLY A 746 -21.65 20.00 6.51
C GLY A 746 -22.68 19.06 5.90
N ILE A 747 -22.52 17.76 6.15
CA ILE A 747 -23.34 16.75 5.47
C ILE A 747 -24.79 16.76 5.99
N GLY A 748 -25.05 17.24 7.22
CA GLY A 748 -26.41 17.33 7.80
C GLY A 748 -27.20 16.04 7.57
N LEU A 749 -28.48 16.12 7.20
CA LEU A 749 -29.32 14.96 6.83
C LEU A 749 -29.09 14.41 5.42
N ALA A 750 -28.11 14.94 4.68
CA ALA A 750 -27.80 14.47 3.33
C ALA A 750 -26.94 13.20 3.31
N SER A 751 -26.58 12.64 4.48
CA SER A 751 -26.03 11.29 4.60
C SER A 751 -27.13 10.28 4.95
N PRO A 752 -27.02 9.03 4.48
CA PRO A 752 -27.93 7.98 4.91
C PRO A 752 -27.90 7.70 6.43
N TRP A 753 -26.74 7.83 7.09
CA TRP A 753 -26.62 7.60 8.54
C TRP A 753 -27.35 8.67 9.36
N SER A 754 -27.14 9.95 9.02
CA SER A 754 -27.85 11.05 9.67
C SER A 754 -29.34 11.04 9.39
N MET A 755 -29.75 10.70 8.17
CA MET A 755 -31.16 10.48 7.87
C MET A 755 -31.73 9.28 8.65
N GLN A 756 -30.94 8.23 8.87
CA GLN A 756 -31.37 7.11 9.70
C GLN A 756 -31.60 7.54 11.14
N LEU A 757 -30.68 8.28 11.75
CA LEU A 757 -30.86 8.81 13.09
C LEU A 757 -32.06 9.76 13.19
N ALA A 758 -32.31 10.58 12.16
CA ALA A 758 -33.51 11.41 12.10
C ALA A 758 -34.80 10.58 12.02
N ILE A 759 -34.79 9.48 11.25
CA ILE A 759 -35.91 8.53 11.20
C ILE A 759 -36.11 7.88 12.57
N ASP A 760 -35.03 7.51 13.27
CA ASP A 760 -35.10 6.89 14.60
C ASP A 760 -35.63 7.89 15.66
N GLU A 761 -35.31 9.18 15.53
CA GLU A 761 -35.74 10.24 16.46
C GLU A 761 -37.19 10.67 16.28
N VAL A 762 -37.65 10.92 15.04
CA VAL A 762 -38.99 11.50 14.78
C VAL A 762 -39.95 10.60 13.99
N GLY A 763 -39.48 9.42 13.58
CA GLY A 763 -40.28 8.43 12.86
C GLY A 763 -40.36 8.68 11.34
N LEU A 764 -40.33 7.57 10.59
CA LEU A 764 -40.43 7.56 9.13
C LEU A 764 -41.67 8.31 8.57
N PRO A 765 -42.89 8.20 9.13
CA PRO A 765 -44.05 8.91 8.60
C PRO A 765 -43.86 10.44 8.55
N LYS A 766 -43.21 11.01 9.56
CA LYS A 766 -42.95 12.46 9.65
C LYS A 766 -41.93 12.89 8.59
N ILE A 767 -40.88 12.10 8.40
CA ILE A 767 -39.85 12.30 7.35
C ILE A 767 -40.46 12.22 5.95
N MET A 768 -41.35 11.26 5.70
CA MET A 768 -42.07 11.14 4.42
C MET A 768 -42.94 12.37 4.14
N TYR A 769 -43.69 12.82 5.15
CA TYR A 769 -44.55 14.00 5.03
C TYR A 769 -43.73 15.27 4.78
N ALA A 770 -42.64 15.48 5.52
CA ALA A 770 -41.73 16.60 5.34
C ALA A 770 -41.09 16.60 3.94
N SER A 771 -40.68 15.43 3.45
CA SER A 771 -40.12 15.27 2.09
C SER A 771 -41.14 15.66 1.02
N ALA A 772 -42.38 15.18 1.11
CA ALA A 772 -43.43 15.51 0.17
C ALA A 772 -43.77 17.03 0.18
N ARG A 773 -43.84 17.64 1.37
CA ARG A 773 -44.05 19.09 1.50
C ARG A 773 -42.89 19.92 0.95
N SER A 774 -41.66 19.46 1.11
CA SER A 774 -40.48 20.13 0.55
C SER A 774 -40.51 20.20 -0.97
N VAL A 775 -40.92 19.12 -1.64
CA VAL A 775 -41.10 19.10 -3.11
C VAL A 775 -42.15 20.12 -3.56
N ILE A 776 -43.28 20.19 -2.86
CA ILE A 776 -44.34 21.18 -3.14
C ILE A 776 -43.83 22.61 -2.89
N GLY A 777 -43.12 22.83 -1.78
CA GLY A 777 -42.53 24.12 -1.44
C GLY A 777 -41.51 24.60 -2.49
N LYS A 778 -40.70 23.70 -3.02
CA LYS A 778 -39.73 23.99 -4.09
C LYS A 778 -40.41 24.43 -5.39
N LEU A 779 -41.53 23.79 -5.75
CA LEU A 779 -42.38 24.21 -6.89
C LEU A 779 -43.02 25.60 -6.67
N GLN A 780 -43.10 26.07 -5.42
CA GLN A 780 -43.63 27.37 -5.01
C GLN A 780 -42.53 28.40 -4.69
N GLY A 781 -41.25 28.09 -4.95
CA GLY A 781 -40.12 28.99 -4.66
C GLY A 781 -39.76 29.13 -3.18
N LYS A 782 -40.25 28.26 -2.29
CA LYS A 782 -39.92 28.24 -0.86
C LYS A 782 -38.80 27.22 -0.57
N SER A 783 -37.71 27.66 0.04
CA SER A 783 -36.64 26.80 0.58
C SER A 783 -36.88 26.48 2.07
N GLY A 784 -36.26 25.43 2.60
CA GLY A 784 -36.29 25.12 4.04
C GLY A 784 -37.55 24.42 4.58
N VAL A 785 -38.60 24.26 3.76
CA VAL A 785 -39.90 23.66 4.16
C VAL A 785 -39.76 22.25 4.76
N PHE A 786 -38.75 21.48 4.37
CA PHE A 786 -38.47 20.19 5.00
C PHE A 786 -38.24 20.35 6.50
N TYR A 787 -37.32 21.24 6.87
CA TYR A 787 -36.84 21.47 8.23
C TYR A 787 -37.88 22.13 9.14
N GLU A 788 -38.78 22.95 8.56
CA GLU A 788 -39.95 23.49 9.28
C GLU A 788 -40.87 22.38 9.81
N VAL A 789 -41.00 21.27 9.05
CA VAL A 789 -41.93 20.19 9.36
C VAL A 789 -41.32 19.16 10.32
N VAL A 790 -40.03 18.84 10.18
CA VAL A 790 -39.37 17.88 11.08
C VAL A 790 -39.06 18.44 12.47
N GLY A 791 -38.77 19.75 12.57
CA GLY A 791 -38.48 20.46 13.83
C GLY A 791 -36.97 20.75 14.02
N HIS A 792 -36.65 21.78 14.81
CA HIS A 792 -35.29 22.33 14.94
C HIS A 792 -34.26 21.35 15.51
N ASN A 793 -34.64 20.42 16.40
CA ASN A 793 -33.71 19.43 16.96
C ASN A 793 -33.14 18.46 15.90
N ILE A 794 -33.87 18.27 14.78
CA ILE A 794 -33.42 17.46 13.65
C ILE A 794 -32.46 18.22 12.73
N ASN A 795 -32.52 19.56 12.71
CA ASN A 795 -31.56 20.39 11.98
C ASN A 795 -30.15 20.29 12.56
N ALA A 796 -30.07 20.08 13.87
CA ALA A 796 -28.83 19.94 14.63
C ALA A 796 -28.28 18.50 14.62
N ILE A 797 -28.88 17.57 13.85
CA ILE A 797 -28.22 16.29 13.58
C ILE A 797 -27.09 16.54 12.61
N ASP A 798 -25.86 16.40 13.11
CA ASP A 798 -24.66 16.57 12.32
C ASP A 798 -24.20 15.22 11.75
N GLY A 799 -23.87 15.22 10.47
CA GLY A 799 -23.44 14.02 9.76
C GLY A 799 -21.98 13.71 10.04
N ALA A 800 -21.58 12.44 9.85
CA ALA A 800 -20.18 12.06 9.89
C ALA A 800 -19.43 12.74 8.75
N ALA A 801 -18.79 13.86 9.05
CA ALA A 801 -18.04 14.65 8.10
C ALA A 801 -16.56 14.57 8.49
N GLY A 802 -15.71 14.25 7.52
CA GLY A 802 -14.29 13.91 7.73
C GLY A 802 -13.37 15.02 8.27
N TYR A 803 -13.92 16.04 8.94
CA TYR A 803 -13.21 17.19 9.51
C TYR A 803 -13.39 17.38 11.03
N GLN A 804 -13.97 16.41 11.77
CA GLN A 804 -14.26 16.54 13.22
C GLN A 804 -13.36 15.68 14.13
N VAL A 805 -12.62 16.20 15.11
CA VAL A 805 -11.64 15.42 15.93
C VAL A 805 -12.15 14.10 16.55
N GLY A 806 -11.30 13.06 16.58
CA GLY A 806 -11.43 11.86 17.43
C GLY A 806 -12.38 10.79 16.88
N THR A 807 -12.94 9.92 17.71
CA THR A 807 -14.08 9.02 17.35
C THR A 807 -15.30 9.79 16.79
N SER A 808 -15.22 11.13 16.83
CA SER A 808 -16.23 12.06 16.38
C SER A 808 -16.14 12.44 14.89
N THR A 809 -15.04 12.15 14.16
CA THR A 809 -14.92 12.35 12.68
C THR A 809 -15.89 11.46 11.92
N HIS A 810 -16.16 10.29 12.48
CA HIS A 810 -16.89 9.20 11.84
C HIS A 810 -18.13 8.82 12.63
N SER A 811 -18.70 9.79 13.35
CA SER A 811 -19.93 9.62 14.11
C SER A 811 -21.00 10.60 13.63
N VAL A 812 -22.25 10.17 13.68
CA VAL A 812 -23.40 11.07 13.54
C VAL A 812 -23.83 11.50 14.93
N LYS A 813 -24.04 12.79 15.12
CA LYS A 813 -24.35 13.37 16.43
C LYS A 813 -25.79 13.83 16.47
N TYR A 814 -26.48 13.51 17.56
CA TYR A 814 -27.72 14.20 17.91
C TYR A 814 -27.42 15.51 18.64
N ALA A 815 -28.35 16.46 18.55
CA ALA A 815 -28.34 17.66 19.39
C ALA A 815 -28.24 17.29 20.88
N PRO A 816 -27.52 18.07 21.71
CA PRO A 816 -27.50 17.91 23.15
C PRO A 816 -28.90 17.88 23.77
N ILE A 817 -29.09 17.05 24.80
CA ILE A 817 -30.28 17.08 25.66
C ILE A 817 -30.16 18.28 26.59
N ASP A 818 -31.22 19.09 26.63
CA ASP A 818 -31.41 20.20 27.57
C ASP A 818 -30.19 21.16 27.62
N PRO A 819 -29.81 21.79 26.50
CA PRO A 819 -28.65 22.68 26.45
C PRO A 819 -28.77 23.87 27.41
N ASP A 820 -29.99 24.36 27.68
CA ASP A 820 -30.24 25.41 28.67
C ASP A 820 -29.97 24.93 30.10
N GLY A 821 -30.44 23.73 30.46
CA GLY A 821 -30.14 23.12 31.76
C GLY A 821 -28.65 22.84 31.96
N VAL A 822 -27.93 22.42 30.91
CA VAL A 822 -26.46 22.28 30.94
C VAL A 822 -25.79 23.63 31.17
N ALA A 823 -26.20 24.69 30.46
CA ALA A 823 -25.66 26.02 30.64
C ALA A 823 -25.90 26.57 32.07
N ALA A 824 -27.09 26.38 32.61
CA ALA A 824 -27.42 26.79 33.98
C ALA A 824 -26.59 26.02 35.02
N ARG A 825 -26.43 24.70 34.83
CA ARG A 825 -25.63 23.84 35.71
C ARG A 825 -24.16 24.22 35.71
N LEU A 826 -23.55 24.38 34.53
CA LEU A 826 -22.17 24.85 34.40
C LEU A 826 -22.00 26.24 35.03
N SER A 827 -22.98 27.13 34.87
CA SER A 827 -22.90 28.46 35.45
C SER A 827 -22.93 28.46 36.98
N ALA A 828 -23.70 27.55 37.60
CA ALA A 828 -23.67 27.35 39.04
C ALA A 828 -22.31 26.80 39.51
N LEU A 829 -21.74 25.83 38.78
CA LEU A 829 -20.44 25.23 39.10
C LEU A 829 -19.29 26.23 38.97
N VAL A 830 -19.29 27.05 37.91
CA VAL A 830 -18.29 28.11 37.73
C VAL A 830 -18.31 29.06 38.91
N ARG A 831 -19.48 29.58 39.29
CA ARG A 831 -19.63 30.49 40.45
C ARG A 831 -19.14 29.88 41.77
N ALA A 832 -19.22 28.57 41.91
CA ALA A 832 -18.76 27.85 43.10
C ALA A 832 -17.25 27.53 43.10
N THR A 833 -16.60 27.51 41.93
CA THR A 833 -15.25 26.94 41.77
C THR A 833 -14.17 27.99 41.50
N VAL A 834 -14.48 29.06 40.78
CA VAL A 834 -13.50 30.10 40.41
C VAL A 834 -13.23 31.06 41.57
N PRO A 835 -12.08 31.78 41.59
CA PRO A 835 -11.79 32.77 42.63
C PRO A 835 -12.91 33.83 42.75
N ALA A 836 -13.15 34.32 43.96
CA ALA A 836 -14.30 35.18 44.28
C ALA A 836 -14.40 36.45 43.41
N GLU A 837 -13.26 37.02 43.03
CA GLU A 837 -13.18 38.19 42.14
C GLU A 837 -13.74 37.90 40.74
N PHE A 838 -13.44 36.73 40.17
CA PHE A 838 -13.97 36.31 38.87
C PHE A 838 -15.39 35.76 38.99
N ALA A 839 -15.75 35.15 40.12
CA ALA A 839 -17.13 34.69 40.35
C ALA A 839 -18.12 35.87 40.39
N ALA A 840 -17.68 37.04 40.88
CA ALA A 840 -18.50 38.25 40.97
C ALA A 840 -18.83 38.86 39.60
N THR A 841 -17.96 38.69 38.60
CA THR A 841 -18.12 39.24 37.24
C THR A 841 -18.56 38.18 36.22
N PHE A 842 -18.78 36.93 36.63
CA PHE A 842 -19.22 35.87 35.74
C PHE A 842 -20.69 36.03 35.31
N ALA A 843 -20.89 36.23 34.02
CA ALA A 843 -22.16 36.60 33.39
C ALA A 843 -22.90 35.43 32.71
N GLY A 844 -22.38 34.20 32.82
CA GLY A 844 -23.08 32.97 32.46
C GLY A 844 -22.37 32.09 31.43
N THR A 845 -23.00 30.96 31.12
CA THR A 845 -22.50 29.97 30.16
C THR A 845 -23.38 29.93 28.90
N ALA A 846 -22.78 29.68 27.74
CA ALA A 846 -23.49 29.41 26.49
C ALA A 846 -23.00 28.10 25.86
N ILE A 847 -23.94 27.28 25.37
CA ILE A 847 -23.66 26.08 24.58
C ILE A 847 -23.77 26.46 23.10
N MET A 848 -22.66 26.32 22.38
CA MET A 848 -22.51 26.84 21.02
C MET A 848 -22.30 25.71 20.02
N ASP A 849 -23.07 25.72 18.95
CA ASP A 849 -22.72 25.08 17.69
C ASP A 849 -22.02 26.11 16.81
N ALA A 850 -20.75 25.89 16.53
CA ALA A 850 -19.95 26.78 15.70
C ALA A 850 -19.12 25.95 14.74
N ASN A 851 -19.06 26.35 13.48
CA ASN A 851 -18.14 25.84 12.48
C ASN A 851 -17.70 27.01 11.58
N ASP A 852 -16.80 26.78 10.63
CA ASP A 852 -16.31 27.86 9.75
C ASP A 852 -17.40 28.46 8.82
N LEU A 853 -18.63 27.97 8.88
CA LEU A 853 -19.72 28.27 7.95
C LEU A 853 -20.98 28.80 8.66
N GLY A 854 -21.04 28.74 9.99
CA GLY A 854 -22.18 29.24 10.77
C GLY A 854 -22.02 29.03 12.27
N VAL A 855 -22.77 29.83 13.04
CA VAL A 855 -22.78 29.81 14.52
C VAL A 855 -24.21 29.89 15.02
N VAL A 856 -24.57 28.98 15.94
CA VAL A 856 -25.88 28.92 16.59
C VAL A 856 -25.68 28.67 18.09
N ALA A 857 -26.30 29.49 18.93
CA ALA A 857 -26.31 29.24 20.38
C ALA A 857 -27.48 28.30 20.75
N LEU A 858 -27.19 27.04 21.10
CA LEU A 858 -28.23 26.05 21.38
C LEU A 858 -28.96 26.25 22.71
N GLY A 859 -28.26 26.73 23.73
CA GLY A 859 -28.83 27.08 25.03
C GLY A 859 -27.87 27.96 25.84
N HIS A 860 -28.40 28.77 26.75
CA HIS A 860 -27.57 29.70 27.54
C HIS A 860 -28.20 30.13 28.88
N ASP A 861 -27.33 30.44 29.85
CA ASP A 861 -27.68 31.07 31.15
C ASP A 861 -27.14 32.52 31.21
N THR A 862 -27.13 33.21 30.07
CA THR A 862 -26.64 34.60 29.98
C THR A 862 -27.79 35.60 29.80
N ALA A 863 -27.55 36.85 30.21
CA ALA A 863 -28.45 37.98 29.93
C ALA A 863 -28.28 38.55 28.50
N LEU A 864 -27.29 38.08 27.73
CA LEU A 864 -27.08 38.53 26.36
C LEU A 864 -28.12 37.91 25.41
N PRO A 865 -28.64 38.67 24.43
CA PRO A 865 -29.45 38.08 23.37
C PRO A 865 -28.66 37.05 22.57
N LYS A 866 -29.33 35.97 22.15
CA LYS A 866 -28.74 34.90 21.34
C LYS A 866 -27.94 35.39 20.12
N ALA A 867 -28.46 36.41 19.41
CA ALA A 867 -27.78 37.01 18.27
C ALA A 867 -26.43 37.66 18.64
N VAL A 868 -26.28 38.17 19.86
CA VAL A 868 -25.00 38.70 20.34
C VAL A 868 -24.03 37.55 20.61
N LEU A 869 -24.48 36.48 21.27
CA LEU A 869 -23.66 35.28 21.52
C LEU A 869 -23.13 34.67 20.20
N GLU A 870 -23.98 34.58 19.18
CA GLU A 870 -23.61 34.09 17.85
C GLU A 870 -22.57 34.99 17.17
N ASN A 871 -22.69 36.31 17.29
CA ASN A 871 -21.71 37.23 16.70
C ASN A 871 -20.36 37.26 17.45
N ILE A 872 -20.35 37.03 18.77
CA ILE A 872 -19.10 36.86 19.54
C ILE A 872 -18.28 35.68 19.00
N PHE A 873 -18.93 34.70 18.38
CA PHE A 873 -18.30 33.49 17.85
C PHE A 873 -18.25 33.41 16.32
N ARG A 874 -18.59 34.47 15.58
CA ARG A 874 -18.83 34.42 14.11
C ARG A 874 -17.68 33.87 13.25
N ASP A 875 -16.43 34.06 13.68
CA ASP A 875 -15.20 33.57 13.04
C ASP A 875 -14.64 32.31 13.71
N ASN A 876 -15.40 31.74 14.65
CA ASN A 876 -15.13 30.56 15.46
C ASN A 876 -13.70 30.56 16.07
N PRO A 877 -13.51 31.03 17.32
CA PRO A 877 -12.20 31.00 17.98
C PRO A 877 -11.78 29.57 18.38
N GLN A 878 -12.70 28.59 18.37
CA GLN A 878 -12.42 27.19 18.70
C GLN A 878 -11.90 26.44 17.47
N GLY A 879 -10.73 25.82 17.57
CA GLY A 879 -10.19 24.92 16.56
C GLY A 879 -10.82 23.53 16.71
N GLN A 880 -11.40 23.01 15.63
CA GLN A 880 -12.24 21.81 15.66
C GLN A 880 -11.61 20.57 15.03
N THR A 881 -10.40 20.69 14.48
CA THR A 881 -9.79 19.57 13.73
C THR A 881 -8.43 19.18 14.30
N THR A 882 -7.58 20.14 14.69
CA THR A 882 -6.20 19.83 15.11
C THR A 882 -5.77 20.46 16.44
N GLU A 883 -6.51 21.46 16.95
CA GLU A 883 -6.10 22.28 18.09
C GLU A 883 -6.68 21.83 19.44
N THR A 884 -7.69 20.96 19.42
CA THR A 884 -8.40 20.42 20.60
C THR A 884 -8.89 21.50 21.59
N THR A 885 -9.52 22.56 21.08
CA THR A 885 -10.05 23.66 21.92
C THR A 885 -11.59 23.75 21.91
N PRO A 886 -12.34 22.80 22.50
CA PRO A 886 -13.82 22.77 22.42
C PRO A 886 -14.53 23.78 23.33
N MET A 887 -13.79 24.64 24.04
CA MET A 887 -14.35 25.64 24.97
C MET A 887 -13.59 26.95 24.87
N SER A 888 -14.20 28.04 25.29
CA SER A 888 -13.51 29.33 25.40
C SER A 888 -14.02 30.15 26.58
N LEU A 889 -13.11 30.90 27.22
CA LEU A 889 -13.48 31.95 28.15
C LEU A 889 -13.53 33.28 27.41
N VAL A 890 -14.62 34.01 27.57
CA VAL A 890 -14.90 35.23 26.81
C VAL A 890 -15.03 36.40 27.78
N PHE A 891 -14.18 37.41 27.64
CA PHE A 891 -14.15 38.60 28.49
C PHE A 891 -14.55 39.84 27.70
N THR A 892 -15.47 40.63 28.24
CA THR A 892 -15.81 41.94 27.68
C THR A 892 -14.61 42.87 27.82
N GLN A 893 -14.26 43.63 26.77
CA GLN A 893 -13.16 44.60 26.80
C GLN A 893 -13.68 46.01 27.09
N LYS A 894 -12.88 46.79 27.84
CA LYS A 894 -13.22 48.15 28.31
C LYS A 894 -13.13 49.21 27.22
#